data_AF-A0A959AAJ5-F1
#
_entry.id   AF-A0A959AAJ5-F1
#
_cell.length_a   1.000
_cell.length_b   1.000
_cell.length_c   1.000
_cell.angle_alpha   90.00
_cell.angle_beta   90.00
_cell.angle_gamma   90.00
#
_symmetry.space_group_name_H-M   'P 1'
#
loop_
_entity.id
_entity.type
_entity.pdbx_description
1 polymer ?
#
loop_
_entity_poly.entity_id
_entity_poly.type
_entity_poly.pdbx_seq_one_letter_code
_entity_poly.pdbx_strand_id
1 'polypeptide(L)'
;MNRQTALSFSFLLSILLIANSAVSQITTPPVPTRNGLVTGTFNKNGDIQIFRGIPFAAPPVGDLRWKAPEPAANWDGVLACDKFPASAMQPPPVPFFVWSKEFMAPMEPLSEDCLYLNIWAPKMEGDQKLPVIVWIHGGGFVSGAGACPIYDGEGMAKKGVVFVSINYRLGIFGFLAHPELSAESGHNASGNYAFLDQIAALQWVKDNISNFGGDPERVTIAGQSAGAFSVNALMASPVANGLFQRAIAESGGMFSNERLKPLRKAELEGMQLMQKLNANSIADLRKLPADSLLKAATVNAPVLDGYVLPEDIYSIFLKGQQNDVPLLVGFNRDEGFVFGETKTAEQYKADAAQKYGKLAGKFLEAFPANDDAEAKQSQKNLGRDQLFAWQVRTWAGLQSQKGQHPAWLYRFDRVPPGRPDLAEHGAFHSAEIAYALNALPMWDRPWEPFDKRLSDMMSDYWVNFAATGNPNGEDLPTWSPMQASKTNAFVFGEKMGMQQDLLQQEFEFLDEWRAANVVDLADYQKEWFVLEGDTLPYRILFPEGYDRTKKYPLVLFLHGAGERGSDNEKQLVHGASLFLKPENKQEFPCIVLVPQCPADSYWSCASIDRTHYPIDVTFDYSAPMTKGLTLADALLHQVLETEAVDKSRVYITGLSMGGMGTFELVWREPDLFAAAAPICGGGDAKAYTDKLPKVPLRIFHGAADGVVNVEESRNMYAALKARGAEVNYTEYPGVNHNSWDYAFVEGDFLGWLFSKGKEGVK
;
A
#
# COMPACT_ATOMS: atom_id res chain seq x y z
N MET A 1 -2.34 4.92 98.56
CA MET A 1 -3.57 4.14 98.90
C MET A 1 -4.69 4.65 98.01
N ASN A 2 -5.49 3.91 97.25
CA ASN A 2 -5.56 2.49 96.87
C ASN A 2 -6.50 2.44 95.63
N ARG A 3 -6.06 1.79 94.55
CA ARG A 3 -6.66 0.59 93.87
C ARG A 3 -8.03 0.78 93.19
N GLN A 4 -8.09 0.64 91.85
CA GLN A 4 -8.42 -0.62 91.09
C GLN A 4 -9.91 -0.98 91.26
N THR A 5 -10.75 -1.18 90.25
CA THR A 5 -10.82 -2.16 89.13
C THR A 5 -12.28 -1.99 88.65
N ALA A 6 -12.72 -1.96 87.39
CA ALA A 6 -12.51 -2.85 86.26
C ALA A 6 -13.36 -2.27 85.11
N LEU A 7 -12.79 -2.08 83.92
CA LEU A 7 -13.51 -2.09 82.63
C LEU A 7 -12.48 -1.84 81.53
N SER A 8 -11.63 -2.84 81.33
CA SER A 8 -10.70 -2.94 80.21
C SER A 8 -10.68 -4.40 79.79
N PHE A 9 -11.64 -4.84 78.98
CA PHE A 9 -11.60 -6.09 78.21
C PHE A 9 -12.89 -6.19 77.37
N SER A 10 -13.03 -5.40 76.30
CA SER A 10 -13.99 -5.67 75.20
C SER A 10 -13.77 -4.85 73.92
N PHE A 11 -12.69 -4.07 73.80
CA PHE A 11 -12.48 -3.20 72.62
C PHE A 11 -11.14 -3.41 71.90
N LEU A 12 -10.61 -4.64 71.95
CA LEU A 12 -9.32 -4.99 71.34
C LEU A 12 -9.27 -6.41 70.74
N LEU A 13 -10.43 -6.92 70.28
CA LEU A 13 -10.49 -8.20 69.56
C LEU A 13 -11.53 -8.23 68.42
N SER A 14 -11.64 -7.14 67.65
CA SER A 14 -12.53 -7.08 66.47
C SER A 14 -11.93 -6.39 65.24
N ILE A 15 -10.63 -6.06 65.23
CA ILE A 15 -9.94 -5.41 64.09
C ILE A 15 -8.76 -6.27 63.61
N LEU A 16 -8.98 -7.58 63.43
CA LEU A 16 -8.02 -8.46 62.77
C LEU A 16 -8.77 -9.64 62.15
N LEU A 17 -9.30 -9.42 60.95
CA LEU A 17 -9.62 -10.40 59.89
C LEU A 17 -10.59 -9.79 58.88
N ILE A 18 -10.20 -8.70 58.24
CA ILE A 18 -10.54 -8.54 56.81
C ILE A 18 -9.27 -9.00 56.10
N ALA A 19 -9.12 -10.33 55.99
CA ALA A 19 -8.22 -10.88 55.01
C ALA A 19 -8.78 -10.46 53.65
N ASN A 20 -8.10 -9.50 53.01
CA ASN A 20 -8.20 -9.32 51.58
C ASN A 20 -7.84 -10.68 50.97
N SER A 21 -8.87 -11.48 50.67
CA SER A 21 -8.73 -12.65 49.82
C SER A 21 -8.51 -12.11 48.42
N ALA A 22 -7.30 -11.60 48.14
CA ALA A 22 -6.82 -11.55 46.78
C ALA A 22 -6.81 -13.02 46.33
N VAL A 23 -7.83 -13.42 45.57
CA VAL A 23 -7.84 -14.71 44.91
C VAL A 23 -6.60 -14.72 44.02
N SER A 24 -5.54 -15.37 44.48
CA SER A 24 -4.32 -15.51 43.69
C SER A 24 -4.71 -16.24 42.41
N GLN A 25 -4.51 -15.59 41.27
CA GLN A 25 -4.71 -16.23 39.97
C GLN A 25 -3.81 -17.47 39.92
N ILE A 26 -4.37 -18.62 39.57
CA ILE A 26 -3.63 -19.88 39.55
C ILE A 26 -2.62 -19.81 38.40
N THR A 27 -1.34 -19.99 38.70
CA THR A 27 -0.25 -20.04 37.73
C THR A 27 -0.28 -21.38 36.97
N THR A 28 0.01 -21.38 35.67
CA THR A 28 0.20 -22.62 34.92
C THR A 28 1.46 -23.36 35.37
N PRO A 29 1.59 -24.66 35.11
CA PRO A 29 2.89 -25.31 35.10
C PRO A 29 3.87 -24.59 34.14
N PRO A 30 5.19 -24.63 34.40
CA PRO A 30 6.17 -24.12 33.45
C PRO A 30 6.09 -24.86 32.11
N VAL A 31 6.03 -24.09 31.03
CA VAL A 31 5.99 -24.56 29.64
C VAL A 31 7.34 -24.25 28.98
N PRO A 32 8.01 -25.23 28.34
CA PRO A 32 9.26 -24.98 27.65
C PRO A 32 9.04 -24.22 26.34
N THR A 33 9.95 -23.30 26.07
CA THR A 33 10.17 -22.66 24.77
C THR A 33 11.63 -22.87 24.38
N ARG A 34 12.00 -22.58 23.12
CA ARG A 34 13.39 -22.64 22.66
C ARG A 34 14.33 -21.72 23.46
N ASN A 35 13.80 -20.65 24.06
CA ASN A 35 14.59 -19.62 24.75
C ASN A 35 14.60 -19.78 26.28
N GLY A 36 13.71 -20.58 26.85
CA GLY A 36 13.60 -20.81 28.28
C GLY A 36 12.19 -21.24 28.72
N LEU A 37 11.98 -21.42 30.02
CA LEU A 37 10.68 -21.81 30.58
C LEU A 37 9.79 -20.57 30.78
N VAL A 38 8.49 -20.70 30.51
CA VAL A 38 7.48 -19.65 30.79
C VAL A 38 6.34 -20.18 31.65
N THR A 39 5.71 -19.32 32.43
CA THR A 39 4.44 -19.61 33.13
C THR A 39 3.40 -18.54 32.79
N GLY A 40 2.14 -18.94 32.67
CA GLY A 40 1.01 -18.05 32.47
C GLY A 40 0.04 -18.10 33.65
N THR A 41 -1.20 -17.73 33.37
CA THR A 41 -2.34 -17.77 34.31
C THR A 41 -3.44 -18.66 33.76
N PHE A 42 -4.31 -19.18 34.62
CA PHE A 42 -5.60 -19.69 34.16
C PHE A 42 -6.66 -18.58 34.13
N ASN A 43 -7.66 -18.74 33.26
CA ASN A 43 -8.90 -17.99 33.39
C ASN A 43 -9.65 -18.37 34.68
N LYS A 44 -10.80 -17.73 34.94
CA LYS A 44 -11.56 -17.94 36.19
C LYS A 44 -12.05 -19.38 36.37
N ASN A 45 -12.29 -20.12 35.29
CA ASN A 45 -12.81 -21.49 35.33
C ASN A 45 -11.70 -22.55 35.43
N GLY A 46 -10.43 -22.17 35.19
CA GLY A 46 -9.31 -23.11 35.22
C GLY A 46 -9.17 -23.96 33.96
N ASP A 47 -9.93 -23.67 32.90
CA ASP A 47 -10.02 -24.45 31.65
C ASP A 47 -9.24 -23.82 30.49
N ILE A 48 -8.88 -22.53 30.58
CA ILE A 48 -8.05 -21.83 29.58
C ILE A 48 -6.75 -21.35 30.22
N GLN A 49 -5.63 -21.63 29.58
CA GLN A 49 -4.30 -21.11 29.90
C GLN A 49 -4.04 -19.84 29.11
N ILE A 50 -3.52 -18.81 29.78
CA ILE A 50 -3.27 -17.49 29.21
C ILE A 50 -1.85 -17.03 29.54
N PHE A 51 -1.04 -16.84 28.51
CA PHE A 51 0.32 -16.32 28.58
C PHE A 51 0.35 -14.95 27.93
N ARG A 52 0.85 -13.93 28.63
CA ARG A 52 0.93 -12.56 28.14
C ARG A 52 2.39 -12.09 28.18
N GLY A 53 2.87 -11.53 27.08
CA GLY A 53 4.21 -10.95 27.02
C GLY A 53 5.36 -11.97 26.90
N ILE A 54 5.24 -12.98 26.03
CA ILE A 54 6.36 -13.86 25.69
C ILE A 54 7.23 -13.15 24.62
N PRO A 55 8.54 -12.93 24.84
CA PRO A 55 9.41 -12.32 23.83
C PRO A 55 9.64 -13.28 22.67
N PHE A 56 9.37 -12.85 21.44
CA PHE A 56 9.66 -13.65 20.24
C PHE A 56 10.92 -13.21 19.50
N ALA A 57 11.36 -11.97 19.74
CA ALA A 57 12.56 -11.36 19.18
C ALA A 57 13.28 -10.49 20.23
N ALA A 58 14.54 -10.13 19.96
CA ALA A 58 15.27 -9.17 20.76
C ALA A 58 14.61 -7.77 20.68
N PRO A 59 14.70 -6.94 21.73
CA PRO A 59 14.20 -5.57 21.69
C PRO A 59 14.84 -4.77 20.54
N PRO A 60 14.05 -4.18 19.61
CA PRO A 60 14.57 -3.46 18.45
C PRO A 60 14.99 -2.03 18.80
N VAL A 61 15.81 -1.89 19.85
CA VAL A 61 16.30 -0.63 20.42
C VAL A 61 17.74 -0.34 20.03
N GLY A 62 18.16 0.92 20.12
CA GLY A 62 19.55 1.33 19.84
C GLY A 62 20.00 0.89 18.45
N ASP A 63 21.07 0.09 18.38
CA ASP A 63 21.63 -0.40 17.12
C ASP A 63 20.70 -1.38 16.37
N LEU A 64 19.69 -1.96 17.04
CA LEU A 64 18.67 -2.81 16.42
C LEU A 64 17.47 -2.02 15.88
N ARG A 65 17.40 -0.71 16.13
CA ARG A 65 16.38 0.14 15.52
C ARG A 65 16.56 0.14 13.99
N TRP A 66 15.46 -0.14 13.28
CA TRP A 66 15.43 -0.32 11.82
C TRP A 66 16.33 -1.44 11.29
N LYS A 67 16.36 -2.56 12.01
CA LYS A 67 16.92 -3.83 11.51
C LYS A 67 15.85 -4.90 11.46
N ALA A 68 16.13 -5.98 10.73
CA ALA A 68 15.38 -7.23 10.88
C ALA A 68 15.40 -7.64 12.37
N PRO A 69 14.30 -8.22 12.89
CA PRO A 69 14.23 -8.70 14.25
C PRO A 69 15.25 -9.84 14.47
N GLU A 70 16.07 -9.68 15.51
CA GLU A 70 17.05 -10.68 15.93
C GLU A 70 16.42 -11.68 16.92
N PRO A 71 16.98 -12.90 17.06
CA PRO A 71 16.49 -13.86 18.05
C PRO A 71 16.48 -13.29 19.49
N ALA A 72 15.41 -13.56 20.24
CA ALA A 72 15.36 -13.23 21.65
C ALA A 72 16.49 -13.93 22.43
N ALA A 73 17.02 -13.27 23.45
CA ALA A 73 18.02 -13.87 24.34
C ALA A 73 17.41 -15.04 25.13
N ASN A 74 18.22 -16.05 25.42
CA ASN A 74 17.82 -17.09 26.36
C ASN A 74 17.80 -16.54 27.79
N TRP A 75 16.90 -17.06 28.63
CA TRP A 75 16.84 -16.71 30.04
C TRP A 75 16.98 -17.94 30.93
N ASP A 76 17.60 -17.75 32.09
CA ASP A 76 17.66 -18.75 33.15
C ASP A 76 16.38 -18.71 34.00
N GLY A 77 15.96 -19.87 34.52
CA GLY A 77 14.77 -19.98 35.35
C GLY A 77 13.46 -19.96 34.57
N VAL A 78 12.41 -19.39 35.18
CA VAL A 78 11.04 -19.38 34.64
C VAL A 78 10.56 -17.94 34.51
N LEU A 79 10.22 -17.52 33.29
CA LEU A 79 9.66 -16.21 33.00
C LEU A 79 8.15 -16.18 33.29
N ALA A 80 7.71 -15.24 34.12
CA ALA A 80 6.29 -15.02 34.38
C ALA A 80 5.65 -14.19 33.25
N CYS A 81 4.77 -14.81 32.48
CA CYS A 81 4.01 -14.23 31.38
C CYS A 81 2.55 -14.02 31.81
N ASP A 82 2.32 -13.25 32.87
CA ASP A 82 0.99 -12.99 33.47
C ASP A 82 0.45 -11.58 33.14
N LYS A 83 1.26 -10.73 32.50
CA LYS A 83 0.93 -9.34 32.17
C LYS A 83 1.21 -9.04 30.71
N PHE A 84 0.40 -8.17 30.12
CA PHE A 84 0.68 -7.68 28.77
C PHE A 84 2.00 -6.89 28.73
N PRO A 85 2.76 -7.02 27.63
CA PRO A 85 4.00 -6.28 27.42
C PRO A 85 3.70 -4.81 27.10
N ALA A 86 4.75 -4.01 26.91
CA ALA A 86 4.60 -2.67 26.35
C ALA A 86 3.99 -2.73 24.94
N SER A 87 3.10 -1.77 24.64
CA SER A 87 2.64 -1.55 23.27
C SER A 87 3.77 -0.92 22.45
N ALA A 88 3.82 -1.17 21.15
CA ALA A 88 4.79 -0.53 20.27
C ALA A 88 4.65 1.00 20.30
N MET A 89 5.76 1.72 20.12
CA MET A 89 5.75 3.19 20.01
C MET A 89 4.73 3.67 18.99
N GLN A 90 3.78 4.48 19.45
CA GLN A 90 2.66 5.01 18.67
C GLN A 90 2.13 6.30 19.33
N PRO A 91 1.31 7.11 18.63
CA PRO A 91 0.62 8.22 19.27
C PRO A 91 -0.24 7.73 20.44
N PRO A 92 -0.54 8.57 21.46
CA PRO A 92 -1.32 8.15 22.62
C PRO A 92 -2.61 7.43 22.22
N PRO A 93 -2.82 6.16 22.66
CA PRO A 93 -3.95 5.36 22.22
C PRO A 93 -5.20 5.79 22.97
N VAL A 94 -5.88 6.80 22.44
CA VAL A 94 -7.12 7.36 22.98
C VAL A 94 -8.29 7.07 22.06
N PRO A 95 -9.51 6.86 22.59
CA PRO A 95 -10.70 6.64 21.77
C PRO A 95 -10.92 7.75 20.74
N PHE A 96 -11.33 7.38 19.53
CA PHE A 96 -11.60 8.32 18.45
C PHE A 96 -12.70 7.78 17.53
N PHE A 97 -13.52 8.68 16.99
CA PHE A 97 -14.61 8.34 16.07
C PHE A 97 -15.51 7.23 16.64
N VAL A 98 -15.64 6.09 15.96
CA VAL A 98 -16.44 4.93 16.36
C VAL A 98 -15.71 3.96 17.31
N TRP A 99 -14.38 4.09 17.45
CA TRP A 99 -13.55 3.16 18.22
C TRP A 99 -13.42 3.60 19.67
N SER A 100 -14.09 2.86 20.55
CA SER A 100 -14.02 3.03 22.00
C SER A 100 -12.74 2.41 22.59
N LYS A 101 -12.53 2.56 23.91
CA LYS A 101 -11.31 2.13 24.62
C LYS A 101 -10.93 0.66 24.38
N GLU A 102 -11.90 -0.20 24.08
CA GLU A 102 -11.72 -1.63 23.86
C GLU A 102 -10.96 -1.94 22.56
N PHE A 103 -10.98 -1.01 21.60
CA PHE A 103 -10.22 -1.09 20.36
C PHE A 103 -8.81 -0.50 20.49
N MET A 104 -8.52 0.18 21.60
CA MET A 104 -7.26 0.89 21.80
C MET A 104 -6.23 0.01 22.48
N ALA A 105 -4.96 0.22 22.14
CA ALA A 105 -3.85 -0.35 22.87
C ALA A 105 -3.82 0.17 24.33
N PRO A 106 -3.26 -0.58 25.29
CA PRO A 106 -2.97 -0.04 26.61
C PRO A 106 -2.19 1.28 26.52
N MET A 107 -2.62 2.29 27.28
CA MET A 107 -2.06 3.64 27.23
C MET A 107 -0.58 3.68 27.61
N GLU A 108 -0.17 2.87 28.58
CA GLU A 108 1.22 2.74 29.03
C GLU A 108 1.48 1.28 29.48
N PRO A 109 2.73 0.79 29.38
CA PRO A 109 3.87 1.47 28.77
C PRO A 109 3.84 1.42 27.23
N LEU A 110 4.23 2.53 26.57
CA LEU A 110 4.63 2.54 25.16
C LEU A 110 6.15 2.42 25.06
N SER A 111 6.66 1.49 24.24
CA SER A 111 8.10 1.23 24.14
C SER A 111 8.50 0.73 22.75
N GLU A 112 9.78 0.93 22.40
CA GLU A 112 10.40 0.24 21.26
C GLU A 112 10.72 -1.23 21.60
N ASP A 113 10.93 -1.54 22.88
CA ASP A 113 10.96 -2.92 23.38
C ASP A 113 9.52 -3.45 23.43
N CYS A 114 9.03 -3.91 22.28
CA CYS A 114 7.63 -4.28 22.09
C CYS A 114 7.40 -5.61 21.34
N LEU A 115 8.45 -6.35 20.96
CA LEU A 115 8.35 -7.58 20.15
C LEU A 115 8.00 -8.82 20.99
N TYR A 116 6.75 -8.83 21.44
CA TYR A 116 6.16 -9.86 22.29
C TYR A 116 4.85 -10.40 21.69
N LEU A 117 4.50 -11.61 22.11
CA LEU A 117 3.23 -12.25 21.78
C LEU A 117 2.49 -12.75 23.02
N ASN A 118 1.21 -13.02 22.85
CA ASN A 118 0.31 -13.54 23.88
C ASN A 118 -0.37 -14.80 23.35
N ILE A 119 -0.68 -15.75 24.23
CA ILE A 119 -1.28 -17.05 23.88
C ILE A 119 -2.47 -17.32 24.80
N TRP A 120 -3.61 -17.67 24.21
CA TRP A 120 -4.75 -18.28 24.87
C TRP A 120 -4.91 -19.69 24.30
N ALA A 121 -4.90 -20.69 25.17
CA ALA A 121 -5.03 -22.08 24.77
C ALA A 121 -5.93 -22.82 25.75
N PRO A 122 -6.70 -23.82 25.30
CA PRO A 122 -7.27 -24.81 26.20
C PRO A 122 -6.22 -25.34 27.18
N LYS A 123 -6.67 -25.71 28.37
CA LYS A 123 -5.84 -26.48 29.29
C LYS A 123 -5.37 -27.75 28.58
N MET A 124 -4.06 -27.94 28.55
CA MET A 124 -3.42 -29.09 27.91
C MET A 124 -3.89 -30.39 28.53
N GLU A 125 -4.40 -31.29 27.68
CA GLU A 125 -4.75 -32.67 28.03
C GLU A 125 -4.06 -33.64 27.05
N GLY A 126 -2.96 -34.27 27.47
CA GLY A 126 -2.19 -35.18 26.61
C GLY A 126 -1.52 -34.48 25.42
N ASP A 127 -1.41 -35.17 24.29
CA ASP A 127 -0.69 -34.72 23.09
C ASP A 127 -1.61 -33.96 22.10
N GLN A 128 -2.37 -32.98 22.63
CA GLN A 128 -3.28 -32.17 21.82
C GLN A 128 -2.54 -31.47 20.66
N LYS A 129 -3.19 -31.50 19.49
CA LYS A 129 -2.79 -30.74 18.31
C LYS A 129 -4.00 -29.94 17.87
N LEU A 130 -4.07 -28.68 18.28
CA LEU A 130 -5.18 -27.79 17.98
C LEU A 130 -4.81 -26.84 16.83
N PRO A 131 -5.77 -26.41 16.00
CA PRO A 131 -5.52 -25.33 15.05
C PRO A 131 -5.04 -24.07 15.77
N VAL A 132 -4.13 -23.33 15.12
CA VAL A 132 -3.55 -22.10 15.64
C VAL A 132 -4.06 -20.93 14.82
N ILE A 133 -4.55 -19.88 15.48
CA ILE A 133 -4.85 -18.59 14.84
C ILE A 133 -3.85 -17.57 15.37
N VAL A 134 -3.08 -16.95 14.47
CA VAL A 134 -2.15 -15.85 14.79
C VAL A 134 -2.78 -14.55 14.32
N TRP A 135 -3.22 -13.74 15.27
CA TRP A 135 -3.89 -12.46 15.07
C TRP A 135 -2.90 -11.30 14.93
N ILE A 136 -3.00 -10.62 13.79
CA ILE A 136 -2.24 -9.42 13.44
C ILE A 136 -3.19 -8.22 13.53
N HIS A 137 -2.92 -7.32 14.47
CA HIS A 137 -3.82 -6.19 14.73
C HIS A 137 -3.79 -5.14 13.60
N GLY A 138 -4.91 -4.42 13.46
CA GLY A 138 -5.05 -3.24 12.60
C GLY A 138 -4.44 -1.97 13.21
N GLY A 139 -4.94 -0.81 12.78
CA GLY A 139 -4.48 0.51 13.23
C GLY A 139 -3.67 1.30 12.20
N GLY A 140 -3.91 1.05 10.91
CA GLY A 140 -3.32 1.84 9.81
C GLY A 140 -1.80 1.85 9.77
N PHE A 141 -1.15 0.82 10.35
CA PHE A 141 0.29 0.73 10.57
C PHE A 141 0.90 1.78 11.51
N VAL A 142 0.09 2.58 12.22
CA VAL A 142 0.56 3.66 13.10
C VAL A 142 0.09 3.51 14.55
N SER A 143 -0.87 2.63 14.81
CA SER A 143 -1.39 2.34 16.14
C SER A 143 -1.81 0.87 16.27
N GLY A 144 -2.20 0.48 17.48
CA GLY A 144 -2.67 -0.87 17.82
C GLY A 144 -1.67 -1.66 18.67
N ALA A 145 -2.14 -2.79 19.20
CA ALA A 145 -1.33 -3.76 19.93
C ALA A 145 -2.04 -5.12 19.97
N GLY A 146 -1.29 -6.20 20.15
CA GLY A 146 -1.84 -7.52 20.48
C GLY A 146 -2.56 -7.56 21.84
N ALA A 147 -2.43 -6.50 22.64
CA ALA A 147 -3.05 -6.34 23.95
C ALA A 147 -4.35 -5.51 23.93
N CYS A 148 -4.88 -5.08 22.77
CA CYS A 148 -6.17 -4.41 22.74
C CYS A 148 -7.27 -5.34 23.30
N PRO A 149 -8.15 -4.87 24.21
CA PRO A 149 -9.16 -5.72 24.84
C PRO A 149 -10.05 -6.48 23.86
N ILE A 150 -10.40 -5.87 22.72
CA ILE A 150 -11.25 -6.49 21.70
C ILE A 150 -10.62 -7.74 21.03
N TYR A 151 -9.32 -7.97 21.23
CA TYR A 151 -8.59 -9.13 20.71
C TYR A 151 -8.38 -10.23 21.76
N ASP A 152 -9.11 -10.22 22.88
CA ASP A 152 -9.01 -11.28 23.88
C ASP A 152 -9.34 -12.66 23.27
N GLY A 153 -8.38 -13.59 23.35
CA GLY A 153 -8.47 -14.90 22.73
C GLY A 153 -9.24 -15.95 23.52
N GLU A 154 -9.80 -15.63 24.70
CA GLU A 154 -10.45 -16.64 25.56
C GLU A 154 -11.68 -17.26 24.87
N GLY A 155 -12.45 -16.47 24.11
CA GLY A 155 -13.60 -16.94 23.36
C GLY A 155 -13.23 -17.97 22.29
N MET A 156 -12.18 -17.70 21.51
CA MET A 156 -11.66 -18.64 20.51
C MET A 156 -11.04 -19.87 21.16
N ALA A 157 -10.31 -19.70 22.26
CA ALA A 157 -9.71 -20.83 22.98
C ALA A 157 -10.76 -21.81 23.51
N LYS A 158 -11.89 -21.32 24.02
CA LYS A 158 -13.04 -22.17 24.42
C LYS A 158 -13.62 -23.00 23.27
N LYS A 159 -13.41 -22.59 22.02
CA LYS A 159 -13.83 -23.32 20.82
C LYS A 159 -12.76 -24.28 20.28
N GLY A 160 -11.68 -24.52 21.03
CA GLY A 160 -10.66 -25.51 20.69
C GLY A 160 -9.57 -24.99 19.74
N VAL A 161 -9.28 -23.69 19.79
CA VAL A 161 -8.19 -23.05 19.03
C VAL A 161 -7.08 -22.60 19.98
N VAL A 162 -5.82 -22.68 19.55
CA VAL A 162 -4.75 -21.90 20.20
C VAL A 162 -4.69 -20.53 19.53
N PHE A 163 -5.08 -19.49 20.26
CA PHE A 163 -5.12 -18.12 19.76
C PHE A 163 -3.87 -17.37 20.19
N VAL A 164 -3.17 -16.78 19.24
CA VAL A 164 -1.94 -16.03 19.45
C VAL A 164 -2.16 -14.59 18.98
N SER A 165 -1.90 -13.59 19.80
CA SER A 165 -1.84 -12.19 19.35
C SER A 165 -0.40 -11.68 19.41
N ILE A 166 0.00 -10.87 18.43
CA ILE A 166 1.37 -10.39 18.31
C ILE A 166 1.42 -8.87 18.31
N ASN A 167 2.50 -8.30 18.85
CA ASN A 167 2.90 -6.93 18.56
C ASN A 167 3.88 -6.91 17.38
N TYR A 168 3.90 -5.80 16.64
CA TYR A 168 4.91 -5.50 15.62
C TYR A 168 5.22 -4.00 15.63
N ARG A 169 6.38 -3.58 15.10
CA ARG A 169 6.76 -2.16 15.05
C ARG A 169 5.83 -1.35 14.14
N LEU A 170 5.56 -0.11 14.52
CA LEU A 170 4.60 0.78 13.84
C LEU A 170 5.28 2.05 13.29
N GLY A 171 4.60 2.72 12.38
CA GLY A 171 4.98 4.02 11.80
C GLY A 171 6.43 4.06 11.34
N ILE A 172 7.15 5.08 11.78
CA ILE A 172 8.58 5.23 11.47
C ILE A 172 9.43 4.04 11.94
N PHE A 173 9.09 3.40 13.05
CA PHE A 173 9.86 2.27 13.58
C PHE A 173 9.68 1.01 12.72
N GLY A 174 8.51 0.86 12.11
CA GLY A 174 8.16 -0.28 11.26
C GLY A 174 8.51 -0.12 9.78
N PHE A 175 8.62 1.10 9.27
CA PHE A 175 8.61 1.34 7.81
C PHE A 175 9.64 2.34 7.27
N LEU A 176 10.58 2.86 8.09
CA LEU A 176 11.61 3.77 7.58
C LEU A 176 12.52 3.08 6.55
N ALA A 177 12.57 3.65 5.34
CA ALA A 177 13.57 3.30 4.34
C ALA A 177 14.61 4.42 4.21
N HIS A 178 15.87 4.06 3.96
CA HIS A 178 16.96 5.00 3.74
C HIS A 178 18.12 4.29 3.02
N PRO A 179 18.90 4.94 2.15
CA PRO A 179 19.99 4.28 1.43
C PRO A 179 21.02 3.59 2.34
N GLU A 180 21.38 4.20 3.48
CA GLU A 180 22.26 3.56 4.47
C GLU A 180 21.65 2.30 5.10
N LEU A 181 20.32 2.28 5.33
CA LEU A 181 19.61 1.09 5.83
C LEU A 181 19.56 0.00 4.75
N SER A 182 19.30 0.38 3.50
CA SER A 182 19.31 -0.54 2.36
C SER A 182 20.68 -1.19 2.21
N ALA A 183 21.76 -0.41 2.32
CA ALA A 183 23.14 -0.92 2.30
C ALA A 183 23.47 -1.82 3.50
N GLU A 184 22.99 -1.49 4.71
CA GLU A 184 23.21 -2.28 5.92
C GLU A 184 22.47 -3.63 5.91
N SER A 185 21.34 -3.72 5.21
CA SER A 185 20.44 -4.89 5.24
C SER A 185 21.03 -6.20 4.68
N GLY A 186 22.06 -6.13 3.83
CA GLY A 186 22.55 -7.27 3.05
C GLY A 186 21.68 -7.70 1.86
N HIS A 187 20.50 -7.08 1.69
CA HIS A 187 19.55 -7.37 0.60
C HIS A 187 19.31 -6.17 -0.33
N ASN A 188 20.01 -5.05 -0.10
CA ASN A 188 19.81 -3.78 -0.80
C ASN A 188 18.34 -3.29 -0.70
N ALA A 189 17.72 -3.52 0.45
CA ALA A 189 16.31 -3.23 0.74
C ALA A 189 16.17 -2.63 2.14
N SER A 190 15.22 -1.70 2.33
CA SER A 190 14.90 -1.16 3.64
C SER A 190 13.42 -0.76 3.75
N GLY A 191 12.96 -0.59 4.99
CA GLY A 191 11.53 -0.54 5.31
C GLY A 191 11.00 -1.93 5.66
N ASN A 192 9.67 -2.06 5.77
CA ASN A 192 8.97 -3.33 6.03
C ASN A 192 9.42 -4.12 7.28
N TYR A 193 10.09 -3.49 8.24
CA TYR A 193 10.49 -4.13 9.50
C TYR A 193 9.28 -4.67 10.28
N ALA A 194 8.13 -4.01 10.17
CA ALA A 194 6.86 -4.49 10.70
C ALA A 194 6.47 -5.88 10.17
N PHE A 195 6.65 -6.13 8.86
CA PHE A 195 6.38 -7.45 8.28
C PHE A 195 7.42 -8.47 8.71
N LEU A 196 8.69 -8.06 8.83
CA LEU A 196 9.74 -8.92 9.35
C LEU A 196 9.48 -9.32 10.81
N ASP A 197 8.93 -8.42 11.64
CA ASP A 197 8.49 -8.72 13.01
C ASP A 197 7.41 -9.80 13.04
N GLN A 198 6.42 -9.69 12.14
CA GLN A 198 5.34 -10.67 12.02
C GLN A 198 5.89 -12.03 11.55
N ILE A 199 6.80 -12.04 10.58
CA ILE A 199 7.50 -13.25 10.12
C ILE A 199 8.28 -13.91 11.27
N ALA A 200 8.99 -13.12 12.09
CA ALA A 200 9.71 -13.64 13.26
C ALA A 200 8.77 -14.22 14.32
N ALA A 201 7.61 -13.60 14.54
CA ALA A 201 6.58 -14.16 15.42
C ALA A 201 6.01 -15.48 14.88
N LEU A 202 5.79 -15.60 13.56
CA LEU A 202 5.36 -16.85 12.94
C LEU A 202 6.42 -17.95 13.03
N GLN A 203 7.70 -17.61 12.87
CA GLN A 203 8.79 -18.55 13.10
C GLN A 203 8.81 -19.02 14.57
N TRP A 204 8.59 -18.10 15.52
CA TRP A 204 8.46 -18.47 16.93
C TRP A 204 7.28 -19.42 17.15
N VAL A 205 6.12 -19.15 16.55
CA VAL A 205 4.93 -20.03 16.64
C VAL A 205 5.28 -21.42 16.11
N LYS A 206 5.89 -21.51 14.92
CA LYS A 206 6.31 -22.79 14.33
C LYS A 206 7.24 -23.61 15.25
N ASP A 207 8.16 -22.93 15.93
CA ASP A 207 9.16 -23.58 16.79
C ASP A 207 8.61 -23.99 18.17
N ASN A 208 7.55 -23.34 18.67
CA ASN A 208 7.17 -23.43 20.10
C ASN A 208 5.72 -23.83 20.35
N ILE A 209 4.79 -23.62 19.41
CA ILE A 209 3.35 -23.67 19.71
C ILE A 209 2.85 -25.06 20.11
N SER A 210 3.57 -26.12 19.75
CA SER A 210 3.29 -27.50 20.17
C SER A 210 3.31 -27.67 21.69
N ASN A 211 4.17 -26.94 22.40
CA ASN A 211 4.22 -26.99 23.86
C ASN A 211 3.01 -26.31 24.53
N PHE A 212 2.23 -25.56 23.76
CA PHE A 212 0.99 -24.90 24.19
C PHE A 212 -0.26 -25.63 23.65
N GLY A 213 -0.10 -26.82 23.05
CA GLY A 213 -1.19 -27.65 22.49
C GLY A 213 -1.57 -27.30 21.05
N GLY A 214 -0.86 -26.37 20.42
CA GLY A 214 -1.10 -25.97 19.04
C GLY A 214 -0.38 -26.86 18.04
N ASP A 215 -0.91 -26.93 16.82
CA ASP A 215 -0.32 -27.67 15.72
C ASP A 215 0.46 -26.71 14.79
N PRO A 216 1.80 -26.77 14.72
CA PRO A 216 2.60 -25.88 13.87
C PRO A 216 2.34 -26.10 12.36
N GLU A 217 1.67 -27.19 11.98
CA GLU A 217 1.27 -27.46 10.60
C GLU A 217 -0.19 -27.05 10.31
N ARG A 218 -0.89 -26.44 11.28
CA ARG A 218 -2.22 -25.85 11.11
C ARG A 218 -2.29 -24.44 11.67
N VAL A 219 -1.39 -23.59 11.18
CA VAL A 219 -1.31 -22.16 11.49
C VAL A 219 -2.14 -21.37 10.48
N THR A 220 -3.04 -20.53 11.00
CA THR A 220 -3.85 -19.58 10.24
C THR A 220 -3.43 -18.18 10.64
N ILE A 221 -2.94 -17.38 9.70
CA ILE A 221 -2.76 -15.94 9.93
C ILE A 221 -4.09 -15.23 9.77
N ALA A 222 -4.44 -14.36 10.71
CA ALA A 222 -5.69 -13.61 10.71
C ALA A 222 -5.41 -12.14 11.03
N GLY A 223 -6.11 -11.21 10.40
CA GLY A 223 -5.97 -9.80 10.75
C GLY A 223 -7.04 -8.92 10.16
N GLN A 224 -7.20 -7.75 10.76
CA GLN A 224 -8.21 -6.76 10.39
C GLN A 224 -7.56 -5.43 9.95
N SER A 225 -8.09 -4.78 8.91
CA SER A 225 -7.57 -3.49 8.41
C SER A 225 -6.08 -3.56 8.02
N ALA A 226 -5.19 -2.80 8.68
CA ALA A 226 -3.74 -2.94 8.49
C ALA A 226 -3.20 -4.35 8.83
N GLY A 227 -3.89 -5.10 9.70
CA GLY A 227 -3.66 -6.51 9.91
C GLY A 227 -4.03 -7.36 8.70
N ALA A 228 -5.14 -7.06 8.02
CA ALA A 228 -5.52 -7.70 6.76
C ALA A 228 -4.54 -7.34 5.62
N PHE A 229 -4.07 -6.10 5.57
CA PHE A 229 -2.97 -5.68 4.68
C PHE A 229 -1.69 -6.47 4.95
N SER A 230 -1.38 -6.72 6.23
CA SER A 230 -0.26 -7.57 6.63
C SER A 230 -0.43 -9.01 6.17
N VAL A 231 -1.61 -9.61 6.37
CA VAL A 231 -1.92 -10.96 5.85
C VAL A 231 -1.73 -11.01 4.33
N ASN A 232 -2.16 -9.97 3.61
CA ASN A 232 -1.97 -9.89 2.16
C ASN A 232 -0.50 -9.80 1.75
N ALA A 233 0.30 -8.98 2.46
CA ALA A 233 1.74 -8.86 2.24
C ALA A 233 2.48 -10.17 2.55
N LEU A 234 2.13 -10.86 3.63
CA LEU A 234 2.72 -12.15 4.00
C LEU A 234 2.35 -13.24 2.97
N MET A 235 1.13 -13.25 2.44
CA MET A 235 0.78 -14.13 1.31
C MET A 235 1.56 -13.79 0.04
N ALA A 236 1.89 -12.52 -0.21
CA ALA A 236 2.69 -12.12 -1.36
C ALA A 236 4.21 -12.29 -1.15
N SER A 237 4.68 -12.46 0.08
CA SER A 237 6.10 -12.44 0.40
C SER A 237 6.74 -13.82 0.31
N PRO A 238 7.82 -14.00 -0.48
CA PRO A 238 8.57 -15.26 -0.49
C PRO A 238 9.26 -15.54 0.87
N VAL A 239 9.52 -14.51 1.67
CA VAL A 239 10.16 -14.63 2.99
C VAL A 239 9.24 -15.31 4.02
N ALA A 240 7.92 -15.22 3.83
CA ALA A 240 6.93 -15.83 4.71
C ALA A 240 6.52 -17.26 4.31
N ASN A 241 7.11 -17.80 3.23
CA ASN A 241 6.71 -19.09 2.68
C ASN A 241 6.83 -20.24 3.68
N GLY A 242 5.78 -21.05 3.80
CA GLY A 242 5.74 -22.23 4.68
C GLY A 242 5.63 -21.93 6.18
N LEU A 243 5.30 -20.69 6.57
CA LEU A 243 5.06 -20.30 7.97
C LEU A 243 3.60 -20.36 8.40
N PHE A 244 2.68 -20.48 7.44
CA PHE A 244 1.24 -20.60 7.69
C PHE A 244 0.61 -21.47 6.60
N GLN A 245 -0.54 -22.07 6.92
CA GLN A 245 -1.26 -22.97 6.03
C GLN A 245 -2.62 -22.42 5.61
N ARG A 246 -3.05 -21.28 6.17
CA ARG A 246 -4.35 -20.62 5.89
C ARG A 246 -4.27 -19.12 6.18
N ALA A 247 -5.15 -18.35 5.56
CA ALA A 247 -5.23 -16.90 5.75
C ALA A 247 -6.66 -16.41 5.94
N ILE A 248 -6.86 -15.53 6.92
CA ILE A 248 -8.10 -14.78 7.15
C ILE A 248 -7.78 -13.27 7.06
N ALA A 249 -8.51 -12.52 6.24
CA ALA A 249 -8.32 -11.07 6.13
C ALA A 249 -9.65 -10.31 6.21
N GLU A 250 -9.79 -9.52 7.27
CA GLU A 250 -11.01 -8.78 7.60
C GLU A 250 -10.85 -7.32 7.19
N SER A 251 -11.62 -6.86 6.21
CA SER A 251 -11.62 -5.48 5.71
C SER A 251 -10.23 -4.99 5.29
N GLY A 252 -9.56 -5.68 4.36
CA GLY A 252 -8.33 -5.17 3.76
C GLY A 252 -7.68 -6.04 2.69
N GLY A 253 -7.02 -5.37 1.74
CA GLY A 253 -6.11 -5.93 0.73
C GLY A 253 -5.31 -4.79 0.07
N MET A 254 -4.25 -5.12 -0.65
CA MET A 254 -3.30 -4.18 -1.26
C MET A 254 -3.13 -4.45 -2.77
N PHE A 255 -4.24 -4.69 -3.46
CA PHE A 255 -4.32 -4.92 -4.91
C PHE A 255 -4.35 -3.62 -5.72
N SER A 256 -4.54 -2.46 -5.08
CA SER A 256 -4.19 -1.17 -5.68
C SER A 256 -2.81 -0.73 -5.21
N ASN A 257 -1.98 -0.23 -6.14
CA ASN A 257 -0.63 0.27 -5.84
C ASN A 257 -0.63 1.57 -5.02
N GLU A 258 -1.80 2.11 -4.68
CA GLU A 258 -1.98 3.38 -3.96
C GLU A 258 -1.38 3.37 -2.55
N ARG A 259 -1.23 2.19 -1.92
CA ARG A 259 -0.66 2.03 -0.56
C ARG A 259 0.80 1.57 -0.53
N LEU A 260 1.33 1.10 -1.65
CA LEU A 260 2.72 0.64 -1.76
C LEU A 260 3.60 1.80 -2.21
N LYS A 261 4.67 2.10 -1.46
CA LYS A 261 5.68 3.08 -1.89
C LYS A 261 6.83 2.37 -2.58
N PRO A 262 7.24 2.78 -3.81
CA PRO A 262 8.49 2.33 -4.38
C PRO A 262 9.67 2.63 -3.44
N LEU A 263 10.62 1.69 -3.29
CA LEU A 263 11.77 1.82 -2.40
C LEU A 263 12.47 3.18 -2.51
N ARG A 264 12.75 3.61 -3.75
CA ARG A 264 13.46 4.88 -3.97
C ARG A 264 12.71 6.09 -3.42
N LYS A 265 11.38 6.10 -3.52
CA LYS A 265 10.54 7.18 -2.97
C LYS A 265 10.58 7.14 -1.44
N ALA A 266 10.49 5.96 -0.85
CA ALA A 266 10.58 5.80 0.60
C ALA A 266 11.96 6.21 1.15
N GLU A 267 13.05 5.89 0.44
CA GLU A 267 14.41 6.33 0.78
C GLU A 267 14.59 7.85 0.73
N LEU A 268 14.02 8.51 -0.28
CA LEU A 268 14.03 9.98 -0.40
C LEU A 268 13.29 10.64 0.77
N GLU A 269 12.13 10.10 1.16
CA GLU A 269 11.40 10.56 2.35
C GLU A 269 12.22 10.36 3.63
N GLY A 270 12.95 9.24 3.74
CA GLY A 270 13.88 8.99 4.83
C GLY A 270 15.02 10.01 4.91
N MET A 271 15.62 10.37 3.76
CA MET A 271 16.65 11.41 3.68
C MET A 271 16.10 12.79 4.07
N GLN A 272 14.90 13.14 3.61
CA GLN A 272 14.24 14.40 3.97
C GLN A 272 13.94 14.49 5.46
N LEU A 273 13.50 13.38 6.06
CA LEU A 273 13.29 13.30 7.50
C LEU A 273 14.61 13.44 8.27
N MET A 274 15.67 12.77 7.81
CA MET A 274 17.01 12.88 8.41
C MET A 274 17.48 14.34 8.43
N GLN A 275 17.31 15.06 7.31
CA GLN A 275 17.60 16.48 7.21
C GLN A 275 16.73 17.32 8.15
N LYS A 276 15.42 17.08 8.19
CA LYS A 276 14.47 17.79 9.08
C LYS A 276 14.84 17.64 10.56
N LEU A 277 15.41 16.49 10.93
CA LEU A 277 15.86 16.19 12.28
C LEU A 277 17.30 16.66 12.58
N ASN A 278 17.97 17.32 11.62
CA ASN A 278 19.36 17.75 11.71
C ASN A 278 20.33 16.61 12.05
N ALA A 279 20.05 15.40 11.55
CA ALA A 279 20.93 14.24 11.66
C ALA A 279 21.76 14.09 10.37
N ASN A 280 22.97 13.53 10.48
CA ASN A 280 23.88 13.36 9.33
C ASN A 280 24.04 11.89 8.90
N SER A 281 23.45 10.96 9.64
CA SER A 281 23.56 9.51 9.40
C SER A 281 22.42 8.76 10.09
N ILE A 282 22.21 7.50 9.72
CA ILE A 282 21.33 6.58 10.46
C ILE A 282 21.81 6.37 11.89
N ALA A 283 23.13 6.34 12.12
CA ALA A 283 23.70 6.24 13.45
C ALA A 283 23.30 7.42 14.34
N ASP A 284 23.15 8.62 13.79
CA ASP A 284 22.64 9.78 14.54
C ASP A 284 21.14 9.69 14.78
N LEU A 285 20.35 9.25 13.80
CA LEU A 285 18.92 9.01 13.97
C LEU A 285 18.61 7.94 15.02
N ARG A 286 19.43 6.89 15.13
CA ARG A 286 19.31 5.85 16.18
C ARG A 286 19.54 6.39 17.60
N LYS A 287 20.26 7.50 17.76
CA LYS A 287 20.49 8.15 19.07
C LYS A 287 19.31 9.02 19.50
N LEU A 288 18.39 9.38 18.59
CA LEU A 288 17.26 10.24 18.93
C LEU A 288 16.24 9.50 19.81
N PRO A 289 15.59 10.18 20.77
CA PRO A 289 14.48 9.61 21.51
C PRO A 289 13.34 9.18 20.59
N ALA A 290 12.68 8.08 20.92
CA ALA A 290 11.57 7.54 20.14
C ALA A 290 10.44 8.56 19.95
N ASP A 291 10.07 9.31 21.00
CA ASP A 291 9.04 10.36 20.91
C ASP A 291 9.39 11.48 19.92
N SER A 292 10.67 11.83 19.81
CA SER A 292 11.12 12.85 18.85
C SER A 292 10.95 12.37 17.42
N LEU A 293 11.27 11.10 17.16
CA LEU A 293 11.07 10.46 15.85
C LEU A 293 9.58 10.37 15.50
N LEU A 294 8.77 9.90 16.45
CA LEU A 294 7.33 9.73 16.29
C LEU A 294 6.63 11.05 15.94
N LYS A 295 7.00 12.16 16.59
CA LYS A 295 6.43 13.50 16.30
C LYS A 295 6.87 14.07 14.96
N ALA A 296 8.06 13.72 14.49
CA ALA A 296 8.64 14.32 13.29
C ALA A 296 8.22 13.65 11.98
N ALA A 297 7.87 12.37 12.03
CA ALA A 297 7.71 11.51 10.87
C ALA A 297 6.26 11.36 10.40
N THR A 298 6.09 11.23 9.08
CA THR A 298 4.82 10.87 8.43
C THR A 298 4.89 9.49 7.76
N VAL A 299 5.95 8.73 8.06
CA VAL A 299 6.20 7.39 7.48
C VAL A 299 5.24 6.37 8.08
N ASN A 300 4.39 5.79 7.24
CA ASN A 300 3.31 4.89 7.66
C ASN A 300 2.88 3.88 6.57
N ALA A 301 3.70 3.65 5.56
CA ALA A 301 3.32 2.86 4.39
C ALA A 301 4.32 1.74 4.12
N PRO A 302 3.84 0.54 3.73
CA PRO A 302 4.70 -0.51 3.20
C PRO A 302 5.50 -0.08 1.98
N VAL A 303 6.66 -0.71 1.81
CA VAL A 303 7.63 -0.41 0.75
C VAL A 303 7.68 -1.56 -0.25
N LEU A 304 7.63 -1.26 -1.54
CA LEU A 304 8.00 -2.21 -2.59
C LEU A 304 9.54 -2.26 -2.64
N ASP A 305 10.11 -3.17 -1.85
CA ASP A 305 11.52 -3.17 -1.45
C ASP A 305 12.40 -4.15 -2.23
N GLY A 306 11.81 -5.03 -3.05
CA GLY A 306 12.55 -6.04 -3.79
C GLY A 306 12.92 -7.28 -2.97
N TYR A 307 12.57 -7.32 -1.66
CA TYR A 307 12.91 -8.41 -0.74
C TYR A 307 11.68 -8.99 -0.04
N VAL A 308 11.05 -8.24 0.88
CA VAL A 308 9.81 -8.67 1.51
C VAL A 308 8.69 -8.63 0.50
N LEU A 309 8.63 -7.57 -0.31
CA LEU A 309 7.73 -7.42 -1.44
C LEU A 309 8.58 -7.26 -2.72
N PRO A 310 8.81 -8.35 -3.48
CA PRO A 310 9.65 -8.30 -4.67
C PRO A 310 9.00 -7.53 -5.83
N GLU A 311 7.67 -7.59 -5.91
CA GLU A 311 6.83 -6.94 -6.91
C GLU A 311 5.53 -6.45 -6.25
N ASP A 312 4.70 -5.71 -6.98
CA ASP A 312 3.39 -5.34 -6.47
C ASP A 312 2.50 -6.59 -6.29
N ILE A 313 1.63 -6.54 -5.28
CA ILE A 313 0.84 -7.71 -4.86
C ILE A 313 -0.14 -8.15 -5.96
N TYR A 314 -0.69 -7.22 -6.74
CA TYR A 314 -1.58 -7.57 -7.84
C TYR A 314 -0.86 -8.45 -8.87
N SER A 315 0.34 -8.04 -9.30
CA SER A 315 1.19 -8.80 -10.22
C SER A 315 1.56 -10.18 -9.68
N ILE A 316 1.91 -10.29 -8.39
CA ILE A 316 2.26 -11.57 -7.74
C ILE A 316 1.10 -12.56 -7.83
N PHE A 317 -0.11 -12.13 -7.46
CA PHE A 317 -1.31 -12.98 -7.51
C PHE A 317 -1.73 -13.29 -8.95
N LEU A 318 -1.61 -12.32 -9.88
CA LEU A 318 -1.94 -12.53 -11.29
C LEU A 318 -1.05 -13.59 -11.94
N LYS A 319 0.23 -13.66 -11.53
CA LYS A 319 1.22 -14.66 -11.94
C LYS A 319 1.10 -15.99 -11.19
N GLY A 320 0.25 -16.09 -10.16
CA GLY A 320 0.12 -17.29 -9.33
C GLY A 320 1.36 -17.56 -8.45
N GLN A 321 2.07 -16.50 -8.03
CA GLN A 321 3.32 -16.58 -7.27
C GLN A 321 3.15 -16.35 -5.76
N GLN A 322 1.91 -16.12 -5.30
CA GLN A 322 1.61 -16.00 -3.89
C GLN A 322 1.85 -17.31 -3.13
N ASN A 323 2.01 -17.23 -1.81
CA ASN A 323 1.86 -18.36 -0.90
C ASN A 323 0.40 -18.87 -0.98
N ASP A 324 0.18 -19.89 -1.81
CA ASP A 324 -1.13 -20.43 -2.12
C ASP A 324 -1.69 -21.30 -0.98
N VAL A 325 -2.60 -20.74 -0.21
CA VAL A 325 -3.28 -21.39 0.92
C VAL A 325 -4.78 -21.07 0.90
N PRO A 326 -5.65 -21.86 1.56
CA PRO A 326 -7.05 -21.50 1.73
C PRO A 326 -7.21 -20.09 2.30
N LEU A 327 -8.16 -19.34 1.75
CA LEU A 327 -8.32 -17.91 2.00
C LEU A 327 -9.76 -17.57 2.41
N LEU A 328 -9.95 -16.92 3.56
CA LEU A 328 -11.23 -16.33 3.96
C LEU A 328 -11.07 -14.82 4.05
N VAL A 329 -11.85 -14.07 3.30
CA VAL A 329 -11.80 -12.60 3.29
C VAL A 329 -13.18 -11.98 3.37
N GLY A 330 -13.26 -10.75 3.85
CA GLY A 330 -14.52 -10.03 3.82
C GLY A 330 -14.37 -8.56 4.19
N PHE A 331 -15.50 -7.89 4.25
CA PHE A 331 -15.60 -6.45 4.45
C PHE A 331 -16.93 -6.12 5.14
N ASN A 332 -17.08 -4.92 5.68
CA ASN A 332 -18.31 -4.51 6.37
C ASN A 332 -19.18 -3.63 5.47
N ARG A 333 -20.50 -3.62 5.69
CA ARG A 333 -21.44 -2.90 4.82
C ARG A 333 -21.22 -1.38 4.80
N ASP A 334 -20.89 -0.79 5.95
CA ASP A 334 -20.93 0.66 6.18
C ASP A 334 -19.55 1.24 6.58
N GLU A 335 -18.45 0.58 6.19
CA GLU A 335 -17.08 0.94 6.60
C GLU A 335 -16.36 1.97 5.70
N GLY A 336 -17.13 2.75 4.95
CA GLY A 336 -16.59 3.74 4.04
C GLY A 336 -15.96 4.94 4.74
N PHE A 337 -14.73 5.27 4.37
CA PHE A 337 -14.07 6.52 4.77
C PHE A 337 -14.22 7.59 3.69
N VAL A 338 -14.65 8.79 4.07
CA VAL A 338 -14.62 9.98 3.23
C VAL A 338 -13.48 10.86 3.72
N PHE A 339 -12.44 11.02 2.91
CA PHE A 339 -11.32 11.89 3.24
C PHE A 339 -11.58 13.30 2.70
N GLY A 340 -11.50 14.30 3.57
CA GLY A 340 -11.80 15.70 3.23
C GLY A 340 -13.28 16.06 3.43
N GLU A 341 -13.66 17.23 2.92
CA GLU A 341 -15.04 17.71 3.02
C GLU A 341 -15.97 16.89 2.12
N THR A 342 -17.16 16.57 2.63
CA THR A 342 -18.21 15.91 1.84
C THR A 342 -18.71 16.87 0.77
N LYS A 343 -18.69 16.42 -0.49
CA LYS A 343 -19.08 17.22 -1.65
C LYS A 343 -20.59 17.23 -1.84
N THR A 344 -21.13 18.34 -2.34
CA THR A 344 -22.52 18.43 -2.82
C THR A 344 -22.71 17.57 -4.07
N ALA A 345 -23.97 17.31 -4.46
CA ALA A 345 -24.29 16.55 -5.66
C ALA A 345 -23.72 17.21 -6.94
N GLU A 346 -23.76 18.54 -7.02
CA GLU A 346 -23.20 19.29 -8.15
C GLU A 346 -21.68 19.13 -8.23
N GLN A 347 -20.98 19.34 -7.12
CA GLN A 347 -19.53 19.18 -7.04
C GLN A 347 -19.11 17.73 -7.34
N TYR A 348 -19.83 16.75 -6.79
CA TYR A 348 -19.54 15.35 -7.01
C TYR A 348 -19.70 14.93 -8.47
N LYS A 349 -20.73 15.43 -9.17
CA LYS A 349 -20.92 15.20 -10.61
C LYS A 349 -19.85 15.88 -11.46
N ALA A 350 -19.47 17.12 -11.11
CA ALA A 350 -18.38 17.83 -11.80
C ALA A 350 -17.06 17.07 -11.65
N ASP A 351 -16.74 16.62 -10.45
CA ASP A 351 -15.55 15.82 -10.17
C ASP A 351 -15.60 14.46 -10.86
N ALA A 352 -16.77 13.83 -10.95
CA ALA A 352 -16.94 12.60 -11.71
C ALA A 352 -16.63 12.79 -13.19
N ALA A 353 -17.14 13.88 -13.80
CA ALA A 353 -16.85 14.23 -15.18
C ALA A 353 -15.36 14.50 -15.39
N GLN A 354 -14.71 15.21 -14.46
CA GLN A 354 -13.29 15.51 -14.52
C GLN A 354 -12.43 14.25 -14.35
N LYS A 355 -12.73 13.41 -13.35
CA LYS A 355 -11.90 12.25 -12.98
C LYS A 355 -12.10 11.05 -13.90
N TYR A 356 -13.33 10.78 -14.32
CA TYR A 356 -13.69 9.56 -15.04
C TYR A 356 -13.98 9.79 -16.53
N GLY A 357 -14.08 11.04 -16.98
CA GLY A 357 -14.27 11.38 -18.40
C GLY A 357 -15.44 10.63 -19.02
N LYS A 358 -15.18 9.81 -20.05
CA LYS A 358 -16.20 8.99 -20.74
C LYS A 358 -16.90 7.98 -19.81
N LEU A 359 -16.25 7.56 -18.71
CA LEU A 359 -16.82 6.64 -17.73
C LEU A 359 -17.68 7.36 -16.67
N ALA A 360 -17.79 8.69 -16.70
CA ALA A 360 -18.55 9.44 -15.70
C ALA A 360 -20.04 9.06 -15.64
N GLY A 361 -20.65 8.70 -16.78
CA GLY A 361 -22.02 8.20 -16.82
C GLY A 361 -22.17 6.90 -16.02
N LYS A 362 -21.35 5.88 -16.35
CA LYS A 362 -21.29 4.60 -15.62
C LYS A 362 -20.96 4.78 -14.14
N PHE A 363 -20.05 5.70 -13.82
CA PHE A 363 -19.73 6.04 -12.44
C PHE A 363 -20.97 6.53 -11.68
N LEU A 364 -21.75 7.44 -12.27
CA LEU A 364 -22.95 7.99 -11.65
C LEU A 364 -24.13 7.00 -11.64
N GLU A 365 -24.11 5.97 -12.47
CA GLU A 365 -25.03 4.82 -12.36
C GLU A 365 -24.69 3.95 -11.14
N ALA A 366 -23.40 3.64 -10.95
CA ALA A 366 -22.91 2.86 -9.82
C ALA A 366 -22.93 3.64 -8.49
N PHE A 367 -22.67 4.94 -8.53
CA PHE A 367 -22.57 5.84 -7.38
C PHE A 367 -23.39 7.12 -7.63
N PRO A 368 -24.73 7.05 -7.46
CA PRO A 368 -25.64 8.13 -7.85
C PRO A 368 -25.55 9.36 -6.95
N ALA A 369 -26.01 10.50 -7.48
CA ALA A 369 -25.95 11.79 -6.82
C ALA A 369 -27.12 12.69 -7.25
N ASN A 370 -28.35 12.20 -7.17
CA ASN A 370 -29.55 12.95 -7.53
C ASN A 370 -29.77 14.15 -6.58
N ASP A 371 -29.37 14.01 -5.33
CA ASP A 371 -29.34 15.07 -4.32
C ASP A 371 -28.09 14.94 -3.41
N ASP A 372 -27.89 15.92 -2.53
CA ASP A 372 -26.72 15.98 -1.64
C ASP A 372 -26.66 14.81 -0.65
N ALA A 373 -27.80 14.25 -0.24
CA ALA A 373 -27.84 13.12 0.68
C ALA A 373 -27.39 11.83 -0.02
N GLU A 374 -27.86 11.60 -1.24
CA GLU A 374 -27.42 10.48 -2.07
C GLU A 374 -25.95 10.63 -2.44
N ALA A 375 -25.49 11.83 -2.81
CA ALA A 375 -24.08 12.10 -3.09
C ALA A 375 -23.19 11.81 -1.87
N LYS A 376 -23.63 12.17 -0.66
CA LYS A 376 -22.91 11.85 0.59
C LYS A 376 -22.82 10.35 0.82
N GLN A 377 -23.91 9.60 0.58
CA GLN A 377 -23.90 8.15 0.74
C GLN A 377 -23.03 7.48 -0.33
N SER A 378 -23.09 7.93 -1.58
CA SER A 378 -22.24 7.45 -2.67
C SER A 378 -20.77 7.69 -2.42
N GLN A 379 -20.38 8.84 -1.83
CA GLN A 379 -19.00 9.08 -1.40
C GLN A 379 -18.54 8.08 -0.33
N LYS A 380 -19.40 7.73 0.63
CA LYS A 380 -19.10 6.68 1.62
C LYS A 380 -18.98 5.30 0.96
N ASN A 381 -19.93 4.94 0.11
CA ASN A 381 -19.92 3.65 -0.61
C ASN A 381 -18.67 3.53 -1.48
N LEU A 382 -18.31 4.58 -2.21
CA LEU A 382 -17.08 4.62 -3.01
C LEU A 382 -15.83 4.44 -2.13
N GLY A 383 -15.79 5.09 -0.97
CA GLY A 383 -14.72 4.91 0.02
C GLY A 383 -14.61 3.47 0.52
N ARG A 384 -15.74 2.82 0.83
CA ARG A 384 -15.78 1.39 1.19
C ARG A 384 -15.28 0.52 0.04
N ASP A 385 -15.79 0.77 -1.17
CA ASP A 385 -15.56 -0.10 -2.32
C ASP A 385 -14.12 -0.02 -2.80
N GLN A 386 -13.51 1.18 -2.82
CA GLN A 386 -12.11 1.35 -3.21
C GLN A 386 -11.12 0.80 -2.18
N LEU A 387 -11.39 0.99 -0.88
CA LEU A 387 -10.45 0.66 0.18
C LEU A 387 -10.55 -0.78 0.67
N PHE A 388 -11.75 -1.38 0.61
CA PHE A 388 -12.03 -2.66 1.23
C PHE A 388 -12.71 -3.63 0.26
N ALA A 389 -13.94 -3.34 -0.18
CA ALA A 389 -14.75 -4.33 -0.88
C ALA A 389 -14.10 -4.81 -2.18
N TRP A 390 -13.58 -3.89 -3.01
CA TRP A 390 -12.90 -4.25 -4.26
C TRP A 390 -11.59 -4.99 -3.99
N GLN A 391 -10.86 -4.61 -2.93
CA GLN A 391 -9.59 -5.25 -2.57
C GLN A 391 -9.80 -6.73 -2.21
N VAL A 392 -10.73 -7.02 -1.30
CA VAL A 392 -10.98 -8.41 -0.86
C VAL A 392 -11.69 -9.24 -1.93
N ARG A 393 -12.57 -8.64 -2.74
CA ARG A 393 -13.20 -9.30 -3.89
C ARG A 393 -12.17 -9.66 -4.96
N THR A 394 -11.25 -8.74 -5.28
CA THR A 394 -10.15 -8.98 -6.23
C THR A 394 -9.20 -10.05 -5.71
N TRP A 395 -8.88 -10.01 -4.41
CA TRP A 395 -8.07 -11.03 -3.77
C TRP A 395 -8.69 -12.43 -3.91
N ALA A 396 -9.94 -12.59 -3.48
CA ALA A 396 -10.65 -13.86 -3.56
C ALA A 396 -10.81 -14.33 -5.02
N GLY A 397 -11.07 -13.41 -5.95
CA GLY A 397 -11.18 -13.69 -7.38
C GLY A 397 -9.86 -14.20 -7.97
N LEU A 398 -8.75 -13.50 -7.75
CA LEU A 398 -7.42 -13.91 -8.22
C LEU A 398 -6.98 -15.22 -7.57
N GLN A 399 -7.22 -15.40 -6.27
CA GLN A 399 -6.95 -16.65 -5.57
C GLN A 399 -7.74 -17.81 -6.19
N SER A 400 -9.02 -17.62 -6.49
CA SER A 400 -9.86 -18.64 -7.14
C SER A 400 -9.47 -18.92 -8.59
N GLN A 401 -8.85 -17.95 -9.28
CA GLN A 401 -8.46 -18.07 -10.68
C GLN A 401 -7.05 -18.68 -10.84
N LYS A 402 -6.12 -18.33 -9.95
CA LYS A 402 -4.67 -18.58 -10.10
C LYS A 402 -4.12 -19.54 -9.05
N GLY A 403 -4.74 -19.61 -7.87
CA GLY A 403 -4.37 -20.54 -6.81
C GLY A 403 -4.95 -21.94 -7.02
N GLN A 404 -4.46 -22.89 -6.24
CA GLN A 404 -5.02 -24.25 -6.15
C GLN A 404 -5.99 -24.39 -4.96
N HIS A 405 -5.95 -23.43 -4.02
CA HIS A 405 -6.78 -23.45 -2.83
C HIS A 405 -7.97 -22.51 -2.91
N PRO A 406 -9.13 -22.91 -2.35
CA PRO A 406 -10.37 -22.13 -2.38
C PRO A 406 -10.27 -20.81 -1.60
N ALA A 407 -11.06 -19.84 -2.06
CA ALA A 407 -11.30 -18.58 -1.36
C ALA A 407 -12.78 -18.45 -0.95
N TRP A 408 -13.06 -17.79 0.17
CA TRP A 408 -14.40 -17.48 0.67
C TRP A 408 -14.52 -15.99 0.92
N LEU A 409 -15.61 -15.38 0.44
CA LEU A 409 -15.90 -13.96 0.59
C LEU A 409 -17.11 -13.76 1.50
N TYR A 410 -17.04 -12.83 2.46
CA TYR A 410 -18.19 -12.40 3.26
C TYR A 410 -18.42 -10.89 3.24
N ARG A 411 -19.65 -10.47 3.59
CA ARG A 411 -19.95 -9.11 4.02
C ARG A 411 -20.65 -9.10 5.38
N PHE A 412 -20.18 -8.28 6.31
CA PHE A 412 -20.81 -8.11 7.62
C PHE A 412 -21.78 -6.92 7.63
N ASP A 413 -23.03 -7.17 7.99
CA ASP A 413 -24.16 -6.25 7.86
C ASP A 413 -24.82 -5.88 9.21
N ARG A 414 -24.45 -6.56 10.30
CA ARG A 414 -25.04 -6.32 11.62
C ARG A 414 -24.52 -5.01 12.21
N VAL A 415 -25.44 -4.14 12.62
CA VAL A 415 -25.13 -2.92 13.36
C VAL A 415 -25.03 -3.26 14.86
N PRO A 416 -23.88 -3.04 15.52
CA PRO A 416 -23.76 -3.29 16.96
C PRO A 416 -24.73 -2.40 17.78
N PRO A 417 -25.44 -2.94 18.79
CA PRO A 417 -26.47 -2.20 19.52
C PRO A 417 -25.90 -1.11 20.45
N GLY A 418 -26.77 -0.23 20.97
CA GLY A 418 -26.50 0.52 22.20
C GLY A 418 -25.72 1.82 22.14
N ARG A 419 -25.48 2.40 20.96
CA ARG A 419 -24.93 3.76 20.82
C ARG A 419 -25.73 4.55 19.79
N PRO A 420 -26.75 5.32 20.20
CA PRO A 420 -27.54 6.15 19.29
C PRO A 420 -26.68 7.14 18.49
N ASP A 421 -25.60 7.64 19.10
CA ASP A 421 -24.59 8.49 18.46
C ASP A 421 -23.75 7.77 17.40
N LEU A 422 -23.71 6.42 17.44
CA LEU A 422 -23.01 5.60 16.45
C LEU A 422 -23.97 4.89 15.47
N ALA A 423 -25.29 5.03 15.66
CA ALA A 423 -26.30 4.36 14.84
C ALA A 423 -26.21 4.76 13.36
N GLU A 424 -25.78 6.00 13.08
CA GLU A 424 -25.58 6.53 11.72
C GLU A 424 -24.35 5.93 11.01
N HIS A 425 -23.49 5.19 11.72
CA HIS A 425 -22.30 4.54 11.17
C HIS A 425 -22.54 3.08 10.76
N GLY A 426 -23.70 2.50 11.10
CA GLY A 426 -24.10 1.17 10.65
C GLY A 426 -23.12 0.05 11.05
N ALA A 427 -22.92 -0.92 10.16
CA ALA A 427 -21.88 -1.94 10.28
C ALA A 427 -20.52 -1.32 9.89
N PHE A 428 -19.99 -0.49 10.78
CA PHE A 428 -18.79 0.32 10.57
C PHE A 428 -17.51 -0.53 10.54
N HIS A 429 -16.38 0.08 10.17
CA HIS A 429 -15.08 -0.61 10.11
C HIS A 429 -14.66 -1.19 11.46
N SER A 430 -14.33 -2.48 11.53
CA SER A 430 -13.99 -3.22 12.77
C SER A 430 -15.19 -3.66 13.63
N ALA A 431 -16.44 -3.43 13.21
CA ALA A 431 -17.64 -3.84 13.96
C ALA A 431 -17.80 -5.37 14.11
N GLU A 432 -17.19 -6.13 13.20
CA GLU A 432 -17.24 -7.58 13.08
C GLU A 432 -16.30 -8.30 14.05
N ILE A 433 -15.19 -7.66 14.48
CA ILE A 433 -14.12 -8.29 15.24
C ILE A 433 -14.64 -9.01 16.49
N ALA A 434 -15.52 -8.34 17.24
CA ALA A 434 -16.09 -8.89 18.47
C ALA A 434 -16.96 -10.12 18.22
N TYR A 435 -17.57 -10.22 17.02
CA TYR A 435 -18.36 -11.35 16.60
C TYR A 435 -17.46 -12.50 16.13
N ALA A 436 -16.50 -12.20 15.25
CA ALA A 436 -15.56 -13.13 14.65
C ALA A 436 -14.66 -13.84 15.69
N LEU A 437 -14.17 -13.09 16.68
CA LEU A 437 -13.27 -13.60 17.72
C LEU A 437 -14.00 -14.12 18.98
N ASN A 438 -15.34 -14.18 18.96
CA ASN A 438 -16.15 -14.50 20.15
C ASN A 438 -15.83 -13.61 21.36
N ALA A 439 -15.59 -12.32 21.11
CA ALA A 439 -15.09 -11.35 22.08
C ALA A 439 -16.13 -10.30 22.51
N LEU A 440 -17.43 -10.54 22.27
CA LEU A 440 -18.52 -9.65 22.72
C LEU A 440 -18.39 -9.19 24.19
N PRO A 441 -18.02 -10.06 25.17
CA PRO A 441 -17.88 -9.62 26.57
C PRO A 441 -16.80 -8.56 26.80
N MET A 442 -15.86 -8.39 25.87
CA MET A 442 -14.81 -7.37 25.96
C MET A 442 -15.31 -5.99 25.55
N TRP A 443 -16.44 -5.90 24.84
CA TRP A 443 -17.00 -4.66 24.34
C TRP A 443 -18.30 -4.30 25.04
N ASP A 444 -18.24 -3.23 25.84
CA ASP A 444 -19.35 -2.78 26.68
C ASP A 444 -20.52 -2.25 25.84
N ARG A 445 -21.48 -3.14 25.58
CA ARG A 445 -22.64 -2.94 24.71
C ARG A 445 -23.83 -3.75 25.25
N PRO A 446 -25.07 -3.27 25.02
CA PRO A 446 -26.29 -4.00 25.37
C PRO A 446 -26.57 -5.09 24.32
N TRP A 447 -25.74 -6.14 24.30
CA TRP A 447 -25.84 -7.23 23.33
C TRP A 447 -27.19 -7.94 23.34
N GLU A 448 -27.79 -8.07 22.17
CA GLU A 448 -29.05 -8.77 22.00
C GLU A 448 -28.83 -10.29 21.92
N PRO A 449 -29.84 -11.13 22.19
CA PRO A 449 -29.74 -12.57 21.97
C PRO A 449 -29.34 -12.94 20.54
N PHE A 450 -29.73 -12.12 19.56
CA PHE A 450 -29.29 -12.27 18.17
C PHE A 450 -27.77 -12.10 18.03
N ASP A 451 -27.18 -11.08 18.64
CA ASP A 451 -25.74 -10.81 18.55
C ASP A 451 -24.91 -11.96 19.11
N LYS A 452 -25.34 -12.55 20.23
CA LYS A 452 -24.67 -13.70 20.84
C LYS A 452 -24.68 -14.91 19.91
N ARG A 453 -25.82 -15.21 19.27
CA ARG A 453 -25.91 -16.31 18.29
C ARG A 453 -25.09 -16.02 17.03
N LEU A 454 -25.12 -14.78 16.54
CA LEU A 454 -24.33 -14.37 15.38
C LEU A 454 -22.82 -14.49 15.68
N SER A 455 -22.37 -14.07 16.85
CA SER A 455 -20.96 -14.21 17.26
C SER A 455 -20.56 -15.68 17.42
N ASP A 456 -21.40 -16.49 18.05
CA ASP A 456 -21.15 -17.92 18.21
C ASP A 456 -20.93 -18.60 16.85
N MET A 457 -21.87 -18.40 15.93
CA MET A 457 -21.83 -18.96 14.59
C MET A 457 -20.73 -18.37 13.70
N MET A 458 -20.50 -17.05 13.74
CA MET A 458 -19.40 -16.43 12.97
C MET A 458 -18.05 -16.97 13.42
N SER A 459 -17.82 -17.07 14.74
CA SER A 459 -16.60 -17.67 15.28
C SER A 459 -16.49 -19.17 14.95
N ASP A 460 -17.58 -19.92 14.84
CA ASP A 460 -17.53 -21.32 14.39
C ASP A 460 -17.01 -21.45 12.95
N TYR A 461 -17.40 -20.56 12.03
CA TYR A 461 -16.83 -20.54 10.68
C TYR A 461 -15.31 -20.31 10.71
N TRP A 462 -14.82 -19.40 11.58
CA TRP A 462 -13.38 -19.12 11.71
C TRP A 462 -12.63 -20.32 12.30
N VAL A 463 -13.20 -20.98 13.31
CA VAL A 463 -12.64 -22.18 13.94
C VAL A 463 -12.57 -23.34 12.94
N ASN A 464 -13.66 -23.61 12.21
CA ASN A 464 -13.72 -24.65 11.19
C ASN A 464 -12.72 -24.38 10.06
N PHE A 465 -12.64 -23.12 9.63
CA PHE A 465 -11.68 -22.69 8.63
C PHE A 465 -10.25 -22.91 9.12
N ALA A 466 -9.90 -22.47 10.33
CA ALA A 466 -8.56 -22.68 10.88
C ALA A 466 -8.20 -24.18 11.03
N ALA A 467 -9.19 -25.02 11.35
CA ALA A 467 -9.02 -26.46 11.49
C ALA A 467 -8.82 -27.19 10.17
N THR A 468 -9.61 -26.85 9.14
CA THR A 468 -9.75 -27.68 7.93
C THR A 468 -9.41 -26.95 6.64
N GLY A 469 -9.51 -25.63 6.63
CA GLY A 469 -9.41 -24.77 5.45
C GLY A 469 -10.75 -24.57 4.78
N ASN A 470 -11.83 -25.07 5.36
CA ASN A 470 -13.21 -24.91 4.91
C ASN A 470 -14.04 -24.35 6.08
N PRO A 471 -14.77 -23.24 5.91
CA PRO A 471 -15.51 -22.64 7.02
C PRO A 471 -16.77 -23.44 7.43
N ASN A 472 -17.26 -24.35 6.58
CA ASN A 472 -18.53 -25.05 6.80
C ASN A 472 -18.48 -26.08 7.95
N GLY A 473 -19.64 -26.32 8.59
CA GLY A 473 -19.87 -27.34 9.63
C GLY A 473 -21.32 -27.85 9.61
N GLU A 474 -21.64 -28.93 10.34
CA GLU A 474 -22.95 -29.62 10.25
C GLU A 474 -24.16 -28.73 10.57
N ASP A 475 -24.04 -27.84 11.55
CA ASP A 475 -25.12 -26.94 12.01
C ASP A 475 -25.02 -25.51 11.45
N LEU A 476 -24.15 -25.29 10.45
CA LEU A 476 -23.93 -23.99 9.84
C LEU A 476 -24.60 -23.90 8.46
N PRO A 477 -25.23 -22.77 8.11
CA PRO A 477 -25.63 -22.51 6.74
C PRO A 477 -24.46 -22.70 5.76
N THR A 478 -24.73 -23.26 4.59
CA THR A 478 -23.66 -23.53 3.62
C THR A 478 -23.08 -22.24 3.05
N TRP A 479 -21.77 -22.09 3.17
CA TRP A 479 -20.95 -21.05 2.56
C TRP A 479 -20.16 -21.63 1.39
N SER A 480 -20.63 -21.33 0.18
CA SER A 480 -19.97 -21.74 -1.05
C SER A 480 -18.70 -20.92 -1.31
N PRO A 481 -17.61 -21.53 -1.82
CA PRO A 481 -16.41 -20.80 -2.20
C PRO A 481 -16.67 -19.80 -3.34
N MET A 482 -15.82 -18.79 -3.41
CA MET A 482 -15.80 -17.79 -4.47
C MET A 482 -15.57 -18.43 -5.83
N GLN A 483 -16.24 -17.88 -6.86
CA GLN A 483 -15.98 -18.22 -8.26
C GLN A 483 -15.39 -16.98 -8.93
N ALA A 484 -14.32 -17.14 -9.72
CA ALA A 484 -13.55 -16.02 -10.25
C ALA A 484 -14.37 -14.96 -11.02
N SER A 485 -15.49 -15.35 -11.63
CA SER A 485 -16.36 -14.46 -12.43
C SER A 485 -17.64 -14.00 -11.73
N LYS A 486 -17.80 -14.23 -10.41
CA LYS A 486 -19.03 -13.89 -9.67
C LYS A 486 -18.70 -13.20 -8.36
N THR A 487 -19.53 -12.25 -7.93
CA THR A 487 -19.39 -11.55 -6.64
C THR A 487 -20.29 -12.18 -5.58
N ASN A 488 -20.09 -13.48 -5.38
CA ASN A 488 -20.85 -14.23 -4.39
C ASN A 488 -20.21 -14.07 -3.01
N ALA A 489 -20.99 -13.63 -2.04
CA ALA A 489 -20.52 -13.47 -0.67
C ALA A 489 -21.52 -14.03 0.33
N PHE A 490 -21.02 -14.55 1.45
CA PHE A 490 -21.87 -14.88 2.59
C PHE A 490 -22.12 -13.62 3.41
N VAL A 491 -23.39 -13.29 3.66
CA VAL A 491 -23.75 -12.09 4.44
C VAL A 491 -23.99 -12.49 5.89
N PHE A 492 -23.31 -11.82 6.81
CA PHE A 492 -23.52 -11.92 8.25
C PHE A 492 -24.38 -10.76 8.75
N GLY A 493 -25.68 -11.00 8.95
CA GLY A 493 -26.62 -9.99 9.42
C GLY A 493 -28.03 -10.55 9.58
N GLU A 494 -29.03 -9.66 9.72
CA GLU A 494 -30.46 -10.06 9.85
C GLU A 494 -30.93 -10.95 8.68
N LYS A 495 -30.43 -10.68 7.47
CA LYS A 495 -30.64 -11.50 6.28
C LYS A 495 -29.39 -12.31 5.98
N MET A 496 -29.13 -13.30 6.83
CA MET A 496 -27.95 -14.15 6.70
C MET A 496 -28.05 -15.13 5.52
N GLY A 497 -26.92 -15.36 4.84
CA GLY A 497 -26.75 -16.43 3.86
C GLY A 497 -25.96 -16.01 2.64
N MET A 498 -25.85 -16.91 1.66
CA MET A 498 -25.21 -16.60 0.38
C MET A 498 -26.03 -15.58 -0.42
N GLN A 499 -25.39 -14.47 -0.78
CA GLN A 499 -25.92 -13.49 -1.72
C GLN A 499 -25.13 -13.53 -3.03
N GLN A 500 -25.84 -13.50 -4.15
CA GLN A 500 -25.25 -13.42 -5.49
C GLN A 500 -25.13 -11.96 -5.93
N ASP A 501 -24.21 -11.69 -6.85
CA ASP A 501 -24.08 -10.42 -7.57
C ASP A 501 -23.96 -9.19 -6.64
N LEU A 502 -23.27 -9.38 -5.51
CA LEU A 502 -23.07 -8.33 -4.52
C LEU A 502 -22.23 -7.19 -5.13
N LEU A 503 -22.75 -5.96 -5.08
CA LEU A 503 -22.09 -4.74 -5.57
C LEU A 503 -21.61 -4.87 -7.04
N GLN A 504 -22.38 -5.59 -7.87
CA GLN A 504 -21.96 -5.91 -9.24
C GLN A 504 -21.65 -4.65 -10.07
N GLN A 505 -22.54 -3.66 -10.06
CA GLN A 505 -22.38 -2.42 -10.85
C GLN A 505 -21.17 -1.62 -10.38
N GLU A 506 -20.99 -1.50 -9.06
CA GLU A 506 -19.87 -0.81 -8.46
C GLU A 506 -18.54 -1.49 -8.81
N PHE A 507 -18.48 -2.82 -8.73
CA PHE A 507 -17.28 -3.55 -9.09
C PHE A 507 -16.99 -3.55 -10.59
N GLU A 508 -17.99 -3.66 -11.46
CA GLU A 508 -17.82 -3.56 -12.91
C GLU A 508 -17.23 -2.20 -13.30
N PHE A 509 -17.77 -1.11 -12.73
CA PHE A 509 -17.20 0.22 -12.93
C PHE A 509 -15.76 0.31 -12.43
N LEU A 510 -15.47 -0.17 -11.21
CA LEU A 510 -14.12 -0.10 -10.64
C LEU A 510 -13.11 -0.95 -11.43
N ASP A 511 -13.52 -2.12 -11.92
CA ASP A 511 -12.69 -2.97 -12.77
C ASP A 511 -12.40 -2.29 -14.12
N GLU A 512 -13.42 -1.71 -14.78
CA GLU A 512 -13.25 -1.00 -16.05
C GLU A 512 -12.39 0.25 -15.89
N TRP A 513 -12.65 1.06 -14.86
CA TRP A 513 -11.85 2.24 -14.56
C TRP A 513 -10.41 1.86 -14.24
N ARG A 514 -10.16 0.83 -13.44
CA ARG A 514 -8.80 0.39 -13.14
C ARG A 514 -8.14 -0.23 -14.35
N ALA A 515 -8.80 -1.08 -15.14
CA ALA A 515 -8.23 -1.65 -16.36
C ALA A 515 -7.84 -0.57 -17.38
N ALA A 516 -8.66 0.47 -17.56
CA ALA A 516 -8.33 1.62 -18.40
C ALA A 516 -7.13 2.44 -17.88
N ASN A 517 -6.74 2.23 -16.62
CA ASN A 517 -5.62 2.90 -15.96
C ASN A 517 -4.49 1.93 -15.54
N VAL A 518 -4.61 0.63 -15.78
CA VAL A 518 -3.55 -0.37 -15.60
C VAL A 518 -2.75 -0.39 -16.90
N VAL A 519 -1.50 0.03 -16.78
CA VAL A 519 -0.61 0.18 -17.92
C VAL A 519 0.34 -1.00 -17.86
N ASP A 520 0.06 -2.03 -18.65
CA ASP A 520 1.02 -3.13 -18.83
C ASP A 520 2.20 -2.62 -19.68
N LEU A 521 3.27 -2.26 -19.00
CA LEU A 521 4.49 -1.79 -19.64
C LEU A 521 5.24 -2.91 -20.39
N ALA A 522 4.83 -4.17 -20.28
CA ALA A 522 5.47 -5.30 -20.96
C ALA A 522 5.44 -5.19 -22.49
N ASP A 523 4.47 -4.45 -23.06
CA ASP A 523 4.39 -4.17 -24.49
C ASP A 523 5.61 -3.35 -25.01
N TYR A 524 6.31 -2.62 -24.13
CA TYR A 524 7.56 -1.94 -24.48
C TYR A 524 8.74 -2.93 -24.45
N GLN A 525 9.23 -3.28 -25.64
CA GLN A 525 10.40 -4.14 -25.80
C GLN A 525 11.64 -3.49 -25.21
N LYS A 526 12.43 -4.30 -24.49
CA LYS A 526 13.64 -3.89 -23.76
C LYS A 526 14.85 -4.07 -24.65
N GLU A 527 15.50 -2.98 -25.03
CA GLU A 527 16.62 -3.02 -25.98
C GLU A 527 17.80 -2.15 -25.52
N TRP A 528 18.95 -2.33 -26.18
CA TRP A 528 20.17 -1.55 -25.94
C TRP A 528 20.78 -1.13 -27.27
N PHE A 529 21.15 0.14 -27.36
CA PHE A 529 21.86 0.71 -28.49
C PHE A 529 23.32 0.95 -28.11
N VAL A 530 24.25 0.59 -29.00
CA VAL A 530 25.69 0.75 -28.76
C VAL A 530 26.30 1.60 -29.88
N LEU A 531 26.97 2.69 -29.50
CA LEU A 531 27.69 3.57 -30.41
C LEU A 531 29.07 3.86 -29.83
N GLU A 532 30.12 3.54 -30.58
CA GLU A 532 31.53 3.82 -30.21
C GLU A 532 31.94 3.34 -28.80
N GLY A 533 31.32 2.25 -28.33
CA GLY A 533 31.58 1.66 -27.01
C GLY A 533 30.67 2.19 -25.88
N ASP A 534 29.89 3.24 -26.15
CA ASP A 534 28.86 3.73 -25.24
C ASP A 534 27.53 2.99 -25.46
N THR A 535 26.78 2.77 -24.38
CA THR A 535 25.51 2.05 -24.41
C THR A 535 24.37 2.95 -23.94
N LEU A 536 23.27 2.96 -24.70
CA LEU A 536 22.02 3.62 -24.36
C LEU A 536 20.92 2.56 -24.23
N PRO A 537 20.42 2.27 -23.02
CA PRO A 537 19.23 1.45 -22.86
C PRO A 537 18.01 2.20 -23.41
N TYR A 538 17.12 1.49 -24.09
CA TYR A 538 15.89 2.07 -24.58
C TYR A 538 14.73 1.08 -24.59
N ARG A 539 13.53 1.65 -24.64
CA ARG A 539 12.28 0.93 -24.79
C ARG A 539 11.65 1.28 -26.12
N ILE A 540 11.12 0.28 -26.81
CA ILE A 540 10.42 0.49 -28.07
C ILE A 540 9.07 -0.22 -28.06
N LEU A 541 8.02 0.51 -28.39
CA LEU A 541 6.67 -0.01 -28.59
C LEU A 541 6.38 -0.04 -30.08
N PHE A 542 5.89 -1.17 -30.57
CA PHE A 542 5.38 -1.32 -31.93
C PHE A 542 3.86 -1.30 -31.93
N PRO A 543 3.21 -0.81 -33.00
CA PRO A 543 1.76 -0.86 -33.10
C PRO A 543 1.26 -2.29 -33.22
N GLU A 544 0.01 -2.53 -32.82
CA GLU A 544 -0.60 -3.86 -32.89
C GLU A 544 -0.63 -4.39 -34.33
N GLY A 545 -0.23 -5.65 -34.51
CA GLY A 545 -0.12 -6.26 -35.85
C GLY A 545 0.95 -5.61 -36.73
N TYR A 546 2.03 -5.10 -36.13
CA TYR A 546 3.16 -4.47 -36.84
C TYR A 546 3.62 -5.30 -38.05
N ASP A 547 3.64 -4.63 -39.21
CA ASP A 547 3.96 -5.23 -40.50
C ASP A 547 5.02 -4.36 -41.20
N ARG A 548 6.22 -4.92 -41.37
CA ARG A 548 7.36 -4.21 -41.98
C ARG A 548 7.12 -3.76 -43.42
N THR A 549 6.07 -4.24 -44.10
CA THR A 549 5.70 -3.81 -45.45
C THR A 549 4.88 -2.50 -45.47
N LYS A 550 4.34 -2.08 -44.33
CA LYS A 550 3.59 -0.82 -44.17
C LYS A 550 4.50 0.33 -43.76
N LYS A 551 3.96 1.52 -43.54
CA LYS A 551 4.68 2.68 -43.00
C LYS A 551 3.92 3.28 -41.82
N TYR A 552 4.60 3.43 -40.69
CA TYR A 552 4.03 3.88 -39.42
C TYR A 552 4.67 5.18 -38.95
N PRO A 553 3.90 6.09 -38.33
CA PRO A 553 4.48 7.22 -37.61
C PRO A 553 5.46 6.76 -36.52
N LEU A 554 6.42 7.61 -36.19
CA LEU A 554 7.37 7.41 -35.10
C LEU A 554 7.27 8.56 -34.11
N VAL A 555 7.20 8.25 -32.81
CA VAL A 555 7.30 9.23 -31.72
C VAL A 555 8.57 8.95 -30.91
N LEU A 556 9.48 9.92 -30.88
CA LEU A 556 10.57 9.94 -29.89
C LEU A 556 10.06 10.61 -28.60
N PHE A 557 10.11 9.88 -27.48
CA PHE A 557 9.70 10.35 -26.18
C PHE A 557 10.90 10.49 -25.24
N LEU A 558 11.21 11.72 -24.83
CA LEU A 558 12.31 12.02 -23.91
C LEU A 558 11.78 12.23 -22.48
N HIS A 559 12.24 11.39 -21.55
CA HIS A 559 11.82 11.44 -20.14
C HIS A 559 12.46 12.60 -19.36
N GLY A 560 12.03 12.83 -18.11
CA GLY A 560 12.54 13.87 -17.21
C GLY A 560 13.84 13.51 -16.49
N ALA A 561 14.30 14.36 -15.58
CA ALA A 561 15.57 14.14 -14.89
C ALA A 561 15.53 12.98 -13.87
N GLY A 562 14.34 12.59 -13.40
CA GLY A 562 14.12 11.54 -12.40
C GLY A 562 14.29 10.13 -12.93
N GLU A 563 14.14 9.96 -14.25
CA GLU A 563 14.15 8.66 -14.91
C GLU A 563 15.52 8.29 -15.50
N ARG A 564 16.52 9.15 -15.33
CA ARG A 564 17.90 8.88 -15.74
C ARG A 564 18.46 7.65 -15.04
N GLY A 565 19.30 6.89 -15.74
CA GLY A 565 19.90 5.68 -15.20
C GLY A 565 20.34 4.71 -16.29
N SER A 566 20.47 3.45 -15.89
CA SER A 566 20.85 2.33 -16.76
C SER A 566 20.01 1.06 -16.52
N ASP A 567 18.97 1.14 -15.69
CA ASP A 567 18.08 0.01 -15.35
C ASP A 567 17.19 -0.43 -16.52
N ASN A 568 17.02 0.46 -17.50
CA ASN A 568 16.15 0.33 -18.66
C ASN A 568 14.68 0.10 -18.24
N GLU A 569 14.25 0.66 -17.10
CA GLU A 569 12.88 0.63 -16.59
C GLU A 569 12.32 2.04 -16.36
N LYS A 570 13.10 2.92 -15.71
CA LYS A 570 12.59 4.19 -15.20
C LYS A 570 12.07 5.14 -16.27
N GLN A 571 12.57 5.05 -17.50
CA GLN A 571 12.14 5.91 -18.60
C GLN A 571 10.64 5.77 -18.93
N LEU A 572 9.98 4.72 -18.45
CA LEU A 572 8.56 4.49 -18.65
C LEU A 572 7.68 5.03 -17.51
N VAL A 573 8.27 5.59 -16.44
CA VAL A 573 7.52 6.04 -15.24
C VAL A 573 6.50 7.13 -15.58
N HIS A 574 6.83 8.05 -16.47
CA HIS A 574 5.94 9.13 -16.89
C HIS A 574 5.74 9.12 -18.41
N GLY A 575 4.49 9.22 -18.85
CA GLY A 575 4.09 9.35 -20.25
C GLY A 575 4.00 8.06 -21.07
N ALA A 576 4.72 6.98 -20.72
CA ALA A 576 4.66 5.73 -21.49
C ALA A 576 3.25 5.12 -21.57
N SER A 577 2.46 5.31 -20.51
CA SER A 577 1.07 4.88 -20.41
C SER A 577 0.14 5.50 -21.46
N LEU A 578 0.47 6.70 -21.94
CA LEU A 578 -0.32 7.40 -22.96
C LEU A 578 -0.49 6.53 -24.21
N PHE A 579 0.56 5.86 -24.66
CA PHE A 579 0.57 5.08 -25.89
C PHE A 579 0.03 3.65 -25.71
N LEU A 580 -0.19 3.23 -24.47
CA LEU A 580 -0.72 1.90 -24.15
C LEU A 580 -2.23 1.88 -23.92
N LYS A 581 -2.87 3.05 -23.80
CA LYS A 581 -4.33 3.15 -23.71
C LYS A 581 -4.96 2.49 -24.95
N PRO A 582 -5.95 1.59 -24.78
CA PRO A 582 -6.56 0.87 -25.90
C PRO A 582 -7.05 1.80 -27.03
N GLU A 583 -7.71 2.90 -26.68
CA GLU A 583 -8.16 3.91 -27.64
C GLU A 583 -7.01 4.53 -28.45
N ASN A 584 -5.87 4.81 -27.82
CA ASN A 584 -4.73 5.43 -28.48
C ASN A 584 -3.97 4.41 -29.36
N LYS A 585 -3.87 3.15 -28.93
CA LYS A 585 -3.31 2.06 -29.75
C LYS A 585 -4.12 1.88 -31.04
N GLN A 586 -5.44 2.01 -30.95
CA GLN A 586 -6.35 1.87 -32.09
C GLN A 586 -6.36 3.10 -33.00
N GLU A 587 -6.46 4.31 -32.44
CA GLU A 587 -6.62 5.56 -33.20
C GLU A 587 -5.28 6.09 -33.76
N PHE A 588 -4.18 5.87 -33.03
CA PHE A 588 -2.84 6.39 -33.36
C PHE A 588 -1.79 5.28 -33.41
N PRO A 589 -1.93 4.27 -34.30
CA PRO A 589 -0.95 3.20 -34.42
C PRO A 589 0.41 3.76 -34.85
N CYS A 590 1.39 3.68 -33.96
CA CYS A 590 2.74 4.24 -34.15
C CYS A 590 3.82 3.39 -33.50
N ILE A 591 5.05 3.64 -33.91
CA ILE A 591 6.25 3.21 -33.19
C ILE A 591 6.55 4.28 -32.14
N VAL A 592 6.81 3.88 -30.89
CA VAL A 592 7.20 4.79 -29.81
C VAL A 592 8.58 4.39 -29.30
N LEU A 593 9.51 5.34 -29.34
CA LEU A 593 10.90 5.15 -28.95
C LEU A 593 11.18 5.95 -27.67
N VAL A 594 11.58 5.26 -26.61
CA VAL A 594 11.81 5.85 -25.27
C VAL A 594 13.22 5.50 -24.78
N PRO A 595 14.25 6.27 -25.13
CA PRO A 595 15.61 6.06 -24.62
C PRO A 595 15.73 6.44 -23.15
N GLN A 596 16.65 5.81 -22.41
CA GLN A 596 16.99 6.18 -21.04
C GLN A 596 18.29 6.97 -21.00
N CYS A 597 18.23 8.23 -20.59
CA CYS A 597 19.40 9.10 -20.46
C CYS A 597 20.32 8.57 -19.35
N PRO A 598 21.64 8.50 -19.58
CA PRO A 598 22.59 8.15 -18.54
C PRO A 598 22.49 9.07 -17.31
N ALA A 599 22.76 8.52 -16.12
CA ALA A 599 22.66 9.25 -14.85
C ALA A 599 23.56 10.51 -14.79
N ASP A 600 24.69 10.46 -15.47
CA ASP A 600 25.71 11.52 -15.58
C ASP A 600 25.51 12.42 -16.81
N SER A 601 24.39 12.27 -17.54
CA SER A 601 24.09 13.05 -18.73
C SER A 601 22.76 13.80 -18.64
N TYR A 602 22.43 14.50 -19.72
CA TYR A 602 21.22 15.31 -19.86
C TYR A 602 20.72 15.26 -21.30
N TRP A 603 19.44 15.53 -21.55
CA TRP A 603 18.91 15.60 -22.92
C TRP A 603 19.19 16.91 -23.65
N SER A 604 19.85 17.88 -22.99
CA SER A 604 20.16 19.18 -23.58
C SER A 604 21.50 19.71 -23.10
N CYS A 605 22.15 20.52 -23.93
CA CYS A 605 23.34 21.31 -23.62
C CYS A 605 22.98 22.44 -22.66
N ALA A 606 22.82 22.07 -21.39
CA ALA A 606 22.39 22.97 -20.34
C ALA A 606 23.28 22.83 -19.09
N SER A 607 23.67 23.97 -18.53
CA SER A 607 24.23 24.04 -17.17
C SER A 607 23.08 24.29 -16.19
N ILE A 608 23.02 23.50 -15.13
CA ILE A 608 21.91 23.51 -14.17
C ILE A 608 22.44 23.81 -12.77
N ASP A 609 22.01 24.92 -12.19
CA ASP A 609 22.21 25.19 -10.77
C ASP A 609 21.06 24.56 -9.98
N ARG A 610 21.41 23.64 -9.07
CA ARG A 610 20.46 22.91 -8.21
C ARG A 610 20.53 23.36 -6.75
N THR A 611 21.21 24.47 -6.46
CA THR A 611 21.36 24.99 -5.09
C THR A 611 20.09 25.67 -4.58
N HIS A 612 19.16 26.03 -5.48
CA HIS A 612 17.84 26.54 -5.15
C HIS A 612 16.79 26.04 -6.16
N TYR A 613 15.52 26.34 -5.89
CA TYR A 613 14.38 25.95 -6.72
C TYR A 613 13.41 27.15 -6.89
N PRO A 614 12.78 27.34 -8.07
CA PRO A 614 13.01 26.61 -9.33
C PRO A 614 14.46 26.69 -9.82
N ILE A 615 14.94 25.65 -10.51
CA ILE A 615 16.35 25.55 -10.92
C ILE A 615 16.70 26.66 -11.92
N ASP A 616 17.91 27.22 -11.80
CA ASP A 616 18.45 28.07 -12.86
C ASP A 616 19.06 27.20 -13.95
N VAL A 617 18.70 27.50 -15.19
CA VAL A 617 19.18 26.76 -16.37
C VAL A 617 19.80 27.73 -17.35
N THR A 618 21.03 27.44 -17.78
CA THR A 618 21.69 28.16 -18.87
C THR A 618 21.91 27.22 -20.04
N PHE A 619 21.28 27.51 -21.18
CA PHE A 619 21.42 26.74 -22.41
C PHE A 619 22.55 27.28 -23.28
N ASP A 620 23.29 26.39 -23.94
CA ASP A 620 24.30 26.73 -24.94
C ASP A 620 24.23 25.73 -26.09
N TYR A 621 23.43 26.03 -27.10
CA TYR A 621 23.29 25.15 -28.26
C TYR A 621 24.51 25.20 -29.21
N SER A 622 25.47 26.11 -28.97
CA SER A 622 26.74 26.14 -29.71
C SER A 622 27.71 25.05 -29.22
N ALA A 623 27.51 24.53 -28.01
CA ALA A 623 28.26 23.41 -27.48
C ALA A 623 27.95 22.09 -28.24
N PRO A 624 28.90 21.14 -28.27
CA PRO A 624 28.63 19.78 -28.72
C PRO A 624 27.50 19.14 -27.92
N MET A 625 26.68 18.32 -28.58
CA MET A 625 25.61 17.58 -27.92
C MET A 625 26.15 16.80 -26.72
N THR A 626 25.35 16.75 -25.66
CA THR A 626 25.63 15.85 -24.53
C THR A 626 25.71 14.40 -25.01
N LYS A 627 26.37 13.54 -24.21
CA LYS A 627 26.42 12.10 -24.48
C LYS A 627 25.02 11.49 -24.64
N GLY A 628 24.11 11.80 -23.73
CA GLY A 628 22.73 11.32 -23.79
C GLY A 628 22.03 11.74 -25.08
N LEU A 629 22.10 13.02 -25.45
CA LEU A 629 21.43 13.52 -26.65
C LEU A 629 22.05 12.93 -27.93
N THR A 630 23.38 12.86 -28.01
CA THR A 630 24.10 12.23 -29.13
C THR A 630 23.67 10.77 -29.34
N LEU A 631 23.57 9.98 -28.26
CA LEU A 631 23.16 8.58 -28.35
C LEU A 631 21.68 8.45 -28.74
N ALA A 632 20.80 9.30 -28.20
CA ALA A 632 19.37 9.27 -28.52
C ALA A 632 19.11 9.66 -29.97
N ASP A 633 19.82 10.66 -30.49
CA ASP A 633 19.76 11.10 -31.87
C ASP A 633 20.26 10.01 -32.85
N ALA A 634 21.42 9.41 -32.54
CA ALA A 634 21.94 8.29 -33.34
C ALA A 634 21.00 7.07 -33.34
N LEU A 635 20.38 6.75 -32.19
CA LEU A 635 19.36 5.71 -32.10
C LEU A 635 18.13 6.05 -32.93
N LEU A 636 17.65 7.30 -32.89
CA LEU A 636 16.53 7.76 -33.71
C LEU A 636 16.83 7.54 -35.20
N HIS A 637 18.01 7.93 -35.66
CA HIS A 637 18.44 7.71 -37.04
C HIS A 637 18.54 6.22 -37.40
N GLN A 638 19.04 5.35 -36.52
CA GLN A 638 19.03 3.91 -36.75
C GLN A 638 17.60 3.39 -36.94
N VAL A 639 16.66 3.74 -36.05
CA VAL A 639 15.27 3.29 -36.13
C VAL A 639 14.58 3.78 -37.41
N LEU A 640 14.90 5.00 -37.87
CA LEU A 640 14.41 5.55 -39.14
C LEU A 640 14.89 4.78 -40.38
N GLU A 641 16.00 4.04 -40.26
CA GLU A 641 16.56 3.22 -41.33
C GLU A 641 16.14 1.76 -41.24
N THR A 642 16.08 1.19 -40.03
CA THR A 642 15.86 -0.24 -39.82
C THR A 642 14.39 -0.64 -39.70
N GLU A 643 13.53 0.26 -39.21
CA GLU A 643 12.11 -0.02 -39.02
C GLU A 643 11.24 0.64 -40.08
N ALA A 644 9.99 0.17 -40.18
CA ALA A 644 9.00 0.60 -41.15
C ALA A 644 8.40 1.99 -40.85
N VAL A 645 9.25 3.00 -40.70
CA VAL A 645 8.86 4.37 -40.35
C VAL A 645 8.40 5.18 -41.57
N ASP A 646 7.28 5.88 -41.42
CA ASP A 646 6.85 6.96 -42.29
C ASP A 646 7.65 8.23 -41.98
N LYS A 647 8.69 8.49 -42.79
CA LYS A 647 9.60 9.63 -42.57
C LYS A 647 8.92 11.01 -42.70
N SER A 648 7.69 11.07 -43.19
CA SER A 648 6.88 12.31 -43.19
C SER A 648 6.14 12.56 -41.87
N ARG A 649 6.08 11.55 -40.99
CA ARG A 649 5.36 11.55 -39.70
C ARG A 649 6.27 11.08 -38.55
N VAL A 650 7.36 11.82 -38.35
CA VAL A 650 8.28 11.64 -37.21
C VAL A 650 8.01 12.75 -36.21
N TYR A 651 7.74 12.41 -34.97
CA TYR A 651 7.35 13.36 -33.93
C TYR A 651 8.29 13.26 -32.73
N ILE A 652 8.36 14.34 -31.95
CA ILE A 652 9.13 14.38 -30.71
C ILE A 652 8.34 15.04 -29.59
N THR A 653 8.41 14.46 -28.40
CA THR A 653 7.87 15.06 -27.18
C THR A 653 8.73 14.68 -26.00
N GLY A 654 8.62 15.43 -24.91
CA GLY A 654 9.32 15.10 -23.69
C GLY A 654 8.92 15.98 -22.52
N LEU A 655 9.25 15.49 -21.32
CA LEU A 655 8.84 16.08 -20.04
C LEU A 655 10.06 16.64 -19.31
N SER A 656 9.96 17.82 -18.71
CA SER A 656 11.04 18.39 -17.88
C SER A 656 12.35 18.53 -18.68
N MET A 657 13.44 17.87 -18.27
CA MET A 657 14.66 17.67 -19.07
C MET A 657 14.37 17.20 -20.50
N GLY A 658 13.42 16.30 -20.71
CA GLY A 658 13.01 15.84 -22.03
C GLY A 658 12.30 16.92 -22.84
N GLY A 659 11.59 17.84 -22.18
CA GLY A 659 11.06 19.05 -22.82
C GLY A 659 12.20 19.95 -23.30
N MET A 660 13.29 20.04 -22.54
CA MET A 660 14.50 20.77 -22.97
C MET A 660 15.18 20.11 -24.17
N GLY A 661 15.37 18.79 -24.12
CA GLY A 661 15.91 18.03 -25.27
C GLY A 661 15.02 18.08 -26.51
N THR A 662 13.70 18.17 -26.31
CA THR A 662 12.73 18.33 -27.41
C THR A 662 12.98 19.64 -28.16
N PHE A 663 13.16 20.76 -27.45
CA PHE A 663 13.55 22.02 -28.09
C PHE A 663 14.88 21.89 -28.83
N GLU A 664 15.90 21.35 -28.18
CA GLU A 664 17.24 21.26 -28.78
C GLU A 664 17.28 20.40 -30.05
N LEU A 665 16.68 19.21 -30.04
CA LEU A 665 16.65 18.36 -31.24
C LEU A 665 15.87 19.01 -32.39
N VAL A 666 14.78 19.73 -32.10
CA VAL A 666 14.08 20.50 -33.13
C VAL A 666 14.96 21.60 -33.73
N TRP A 667 15.86 22.20 -32.94
CA TRP A 667 16.81 23.19 -33.45
C TRP A 667 17.95 22.57 -34.26
N ARG A 668 18.50 21.43 -33.80
CA ARG A 668 19.60 20.72 -34.47
C ARG A 668 19.13 20.06 -35.78
N GLU A 669 17.93 19.47 -35.76
CA GLU A 669 17.33 18.69 -36.85
C GLU A 669 16.00 19.32 -37.34
N PRO A 670 16.02 20.55 -37.91
CA PRO A 670 14.81 21.33 -38.19
C PRO A 670 13.92 20.78 -39.31
N ASP A 671 14.40 19.81 -40.10
CA ASP A 671 13.65 19.16 -41.18
C ASP A 671 13.26 17.70 -40.84
N LEU A 672 13.66 17.19 -39.66
CA LEU A 672 13.41 15.81 -39.27
C LEU A 672 11.97 15.61 -38.80
N PHE A 673 11.51 16.46 -37.89
CA PHE A 673 10.22 16.29 -37.21
C PHE A 673 9.05 16.93 -37.96
N ALA A 674 7.90 16.27 -37.94
CA ALA A 674 6.63 16.76 -38.44
C ALA A 674 5.88 17.61 -37.41
N ALA A 675 6.12 17.38 -36.11
CA ALA A 675 5.61 18.18 -35.00
C ALA A 675 6.41 17.91 -33.72
N ALA A 676 6.40 18.86 -32.78
CA ALA A 676 7.04 18.74 -31.49
C ALA A 676 6.17 19.25 -30.33
N ALA A 677 6.21 18.54 -29.19
CA ALA A 677 5.44 18.90 -28.00
C ALA A 677 6.31 18.87 -26.72
N PRO A 678 7.06 19.94 -26.41
CA PRO A 678 7.81 20.03 -25.16
C PRO A 678 6.89 20.37 -23.98
N ILE A 679 7.10 19.70 -22.84
CA ILE A 679 6.29 19.86 -21.62
C ILE A 679 7.21 20.17 -20.44
N CYS A 680 6.90 21.23 -19.67
CA CYS A 680 7.67 21.66 -18.48
C CYS A 680 9.18 21.88 -18.72
N GLY A 681 9.56 22.36 -19.92
CA GLY A 681 10.95 22.53 -20.34
C GLY A 681 11.35 23.97 -20.64
N GLY A 682 12.57 24.13 -21.16
CA GLY A 682 13.20 25.38 -21.58
C GLY A 682 14.21 25.13 -22.71
N GLY A 683 14.72 26.17 -23.35
CA GLY A 683 15.73 26.02 -24.39
C GLY A 683 16.47 27.31 -24.71
N ASP A 684 17.49 27.24 -25.56
CA ASP A 684 18.23 28.42 -26.01
C ASP A 684 17.40 29.25 -27.01
N ALA A 685 16.55 30.12 -26.49
CA ALA A 685 15.72 31.02 -27.29
C ALA A 685 16.54 31.94 -28.24
N LYS A 686 17.82 32.18 -27.95
CA LYS A 686 18.71 33.00 -28.78
C LYS A 686 19.30 32.20 -29.93
N ALA A 687 19.45 30.88 -29.80
CA ALA A 687 19.95 30.03 -30.87
C ALA A 687 19.02 29.96 -32.08
N TYR A 688 17.71 30.19 -31.89
CA TYR A 688 16.73 30.23 -32.99
C TYR A 688 16.82 31.54 -33.79
N THR A 689 17.97 31.86 -34.42
CA THR A 689 18.19 33.11 -35.17
C THR A 689 17.79 33.01 -36.63
N ASP A 690 18.34 32.04 -37.38
CA ASP A 690 18.16 31.94 -38.85
C ASP A 690 17.48 30.64 -39.33
N LYS A 691 17.35 29.65 -38.43
CA LYS A 691 16.70 28.35 -38.68
C LYS A 691 15.36 28.31 -37.94
N LEU A 692 14.32 28.85 -38.54
CA LEU A 692 12.95 28.61 -38.05
C LEU A 692 12.62 27.14 -38.26
N PRO A 693 12.26 26.38 -37.20
CA PRO A 693 11.76 25.04 -37.42
C PRO A 693 10.49 25.15 -38.29
N LYS A 694 10.46 24.40 -39.40
CA LYS A 694 9.21 24.12 -40.13
C LYS A 694 8.27 23.22 -39.31
N VAL A 695 8.74 22.79 -38.14
CA VAL A 695 8.07 21.92 -37.19
C VAL A 695 7.06 22.75 -36.38
N PRO A 696 5.75 22.46 -36.46
CA PRO A 696 4.77 23.02 -35.55
C PRO A 696 5.05 22.58 -34.10
N LEU A 697 4.98 23.52 -33.15
CA LEU A 697 5.20 23.27 -31.73
C LEU A 697 3.94 23.51 -30.90
N ARG A 698 3.67 22.62 -29.94
CA ARG A 698 2.68 22.85 -28.88
C ARG A 698 3.36 22.69 -27.52
N ILE A 699 3.56 23.82 -26.85
CA ILE A 699 4.31 23.92 -25.59
C ILE A 699 3.32 23.85 -24.42
N PHE A 700 3.66 23.11 -23.38
CA PHE A 700 2.84 22.97 -22.17
C PHE A 700 3.66 23.26 -20.91
N HIS A 701 3.08 23.97 -19.93
CA HIS A 701 3.74 24.21 -18.64
C HIS A 701 2.75 24.44 -17.50
N GLY A 702 3.14 24.11 -16.27
CA GLY A 702 2.39 24.47 -15.06
C GLY A 702 2.69 25.91 -14.63
N ALA A 703 1.67 26.72 -14.35
CA ALA A 703 1.85 28.12 -13.95
C ALA A 703 2.56 28.29 -12.59
N ALA A 704 2.57 27.24 -11.76
CA ALA A 704 3.16 27.21 -10.43
C ALA A 704 4.31 26.17 -10.34
N ASP A 705 4.98 25.90 -11.46
CA ASP A 705 6.10 24.95 -11.52
C ASP A 705 7.25 25.38 -10.59
N GLY A 706 7.41 24.62 -9.51
CA GLY A 706 8.43 24.82 -8.49
C GLY A 706 9.77 24.14 -8.82
N VAL A 707 9.88 23.44 -9.96
CA VAL A 707 11.10 22.73 -10.37
C VAL A 707 11.77 23.45 -11.52
N VAL A 708 11.08 23.63 -12.66
CA VAL A 708 11.57 24.39 -13.81
C VAL A 708 10.76 25.68 -13.87
N ASN A 709 11.43 26.82 -13.97
CA ASN A 709 10.71 28.09 -14.01
C ASN A 709 9.83 28.17 -15.27
N VAL A 710 8.54 28.49 -15.11
CA VAL A 710 7.59 28.68 -16.22
C VAL A 710 8.07 29.70 -17.25
N GLU A 711 8.88 30.67 -16.83
CA GLU A 711 9.51 31.66 -17.72
C GLU A 711 10.34 31.01 -18.82
N GLU A 712 10.91 29.82 -18.61
CA GLU A 712 11.68 29.11 -19.63
C GLU A 712 10.82 28.75 -20.85
N SER A 713 9.61 28.25 -20.63
CA SER A 713 8.67 27.96 -21.72
C SER A 713 8.05 29.22 -22.30
N ARG A 714 7.77 30.25 -21.48
CA ARG A 714 7.27 31.55 -21.96
C ARG A 714 8.26 32.23 -22.90
N ASN A 715 9.55 32.22 -22.53
CA ASN A 715 10.63 32.78 -23.34
C ASN A 715 10.78 32.03 -24.68
N MET A 716 10.74 30.71 -24.66
CA MET A 716 10.75 29.89 -25.88
C MET A 716 9.55 30.19 -26.78
N TYR A 717 8.34 30.22 -26.22
CA TYR A 717 7.13 30.56 -26.95
C TYR A 717 7.23 31.95 -27.60
N ALA A 718 7.60 32.97 -26.82
CA ALA A 718 7.73 34.33 -27.31
C ALA A 718 8.77 34.45 -28.44
N ALA A 719 9.92 33.80 -28.28
CA ALA A 719 10.99 33.81 -29.28
C ALA A 719 10.59 33.13 -30.59
N LEU A 720 9.93 31.97 -30.52
CA LEU A 720 9.44 31.23 -31.68
C LEU A 720 8.30 32.00 -32.38
N LYS A 721 7.36 32.54 -31.60
CA LYS A 721 6.22 33.30 -32.11
C LYS A 721 6.65 34.59 -32.82
N ALA A 722 7.60 35.33 -32.24
CA ALA A 722 8.14 36.55 -32.83
C ALA A 722 8.80 36.33 -34.20
N ARG A 723 9.18 35.09 -34.50
CA ARG A 723 9.82 34.68 -35.75
C ARG A 723 8.85 34.04 -36.73
N GLY A 724 7.57 33.93 -36.38
CA GLY A 724 6.54 33.39 -37.27
C GLY A 724 6.44 31.86 -37.28
N ALA A 725 7.02 31.16 -36.30
CA ALA A 725 6.82 29.72 -36.15
C ALA A 725 5.34 29.39 -35.88
N GLU A 726 4.86 28.24 -36.37
CA GLU A 726 3.59 27.68 -35.92
C GLU A 726 3.77 27.13 -34.50
N VAL A 727 3.48 27.97 -33.50
CA VAL A 727 3.61 27.61 -32.09
C VAL A 727 2.37 28.00 -31.30
N ASN A 728 1.91 27.05 -30.48
CA ASN A 728 0.87 27.24 -29.46
C ASN A 728 1.46 26.99 -28.07
N TYR A 729 0.94 27.69 -27.07
CA TYR A 729 1.36 27.55 -25.68
C TYR A 729 0.14 27.40 -24.78
N THR A 730 0.13 26.33 -23.99
CA THR A 730 -0.86 26.08 -22.94
C THR A 730 -0.16 26.16 -21.59
N GLU A 731 -0.68 27.04 -20.74
CA GLU A 731 -0.22 27.18 -19.36
C GLU A 731 -1.36 26.81 -18.41
N TYR A 732 -1.09 25.90 -17.46
CA TYR A 732 -2.11 25.39 -16.54
C TYR A 732 -2.09 26.14 -15.20
N PRO A 733 -3.14 26.91 -14.86
CA PRO A 733 -3.19 27.67 -13.62
C PRO A 733 -3.10 26.77 -12.37
N GLY A 734 -2.22 27.13 -11.43
CA GLY A 734 -2.05 26.40 -10.15
C GLY A 734 -1.38 25.04 -10.26
N VAL A 735 -1.02 24.58 -11.46
CA VAL A 735 -0.34 23.30 -11.68
C VAL A 735 1.16 23.46 -11.47
N ASN A 736 1.75 22.52 -10.73
CA ASN A 736 3.19 22.46 -10.44
C ASN A 736 3.94 21.77 -11.61
N HIS A 737 5.07 21.11 -11.34
CA HIS A 737 5.93 20.51 -12.35
C HIS A 737 5.28 19.38 -13.19
N ASN A 738 4.18 18.81 -12.73
CA ASN A 738 3.52 17.66 -13.35
C ASN A 738 2.47 18.03 -14.42
N SER A 739 2.72 19.04 -15.25
CA SER A 739 1.74 19.51 -16.24
C SER A 739 1.37 18.48 -17.31
N TRP A 740 2.18 17.44 -17.48
CA TRP A 740 1.88 16.31 -18.37
C TRP A 740 0.63 15.53 -17.97
N ASP A 741 0.29 15.50 -16.68
CA ASP A 741 -0.95 14.86 -16.20
C ASP A 741 -2.20 15.54 -16.77
N TYR A 742 -2.08 16.82 -17.16
CA TYR A 742 -3.14 17.60 -17.78
C TYR A 742 -3.04 17.51 -19.31
N ALA A 743 -1.86 17.75 -19.88
CA ALA A 743 -1.64 17.75 -21.32
C ALA A 743 -2.08 16.42 -21.96
N PHE A 744 -1.83 15.28 -21.32
CA PHE A 744 -2.20 13.96 -21.83
C PHE A 744 -3.70 13.63 -21.70
N VAL A 745 -4.46 14.43 -20.94
CA VAL A 745 -5.89 14.19 -20.66
C VAL A 745 -6.80 15.19 -21.40
N GLU A 746 -6.29 16.32 -21.92
CA GLU A 746 -7.06 17.32 -22.69
C GLU A 746 -7.70 16.80 -24.00
N GLY A 747 -7.57 15.50 -24.31
CA GLY A 747 -8.33 14.79 -25.33
C GLY A 747 -7.82 14.98 -26.76
N ASP A 748 -6.98 15.99 -27.02
CA ASP A 748 -6.48 16.28 -28.36
C ASP A 748 -4.95 16.22 -28.51
N PHE A 749 -4.17 15.84 -27.47
CA PHE A 749 -2.70 15.85 -27.54
C PHE A 749 -2.16 14.98 -28.69
N LEU A 750 -2.50 13.68 -28.71
CA LEU A 750 -2.11 12.79 -29.80
C LEU A 750 -2.84 13.14 -31.10
N GLY A 751 -4.13 13.52 -31.03
CA GLY A 751 -4.89 13.95 -32.20
C GLY A 751 -4.23 15.11 -32.94
N TRP A 752 -3.76 16.13 -32.21
CA TRP A 752 -3.00 17.25 -32.76
C TRP A 752 -1.66 16.78 -33.33
N LEU A 753 -0.87 16.01 -32.56
CA LEU A 753 0.46 15.56 -32.99
C LEU A 753 0.36 14.77 -34.32
N PHE A 754 -0.58 13.84 -34.42
CA PHE A 754 -0.80 12.98 -35.58
C PHE A 754 -1.54 13.66 -36.74
N SER A 755 -2.17 14.82 -36.50
CA SER A 755 -2.74 15.65 -37.57
C SER A 755 -1.66 16.33 -38.43
N LYS A 756 -0.42 16.39 -37.93
CA LYS A 756 0.71 17.01 -38.63
C LYS A 756 1.45 16.01 -39.50
N GLY A 757 1.95 16.49 -40.63
CA GLY A 757 2.81 15.74 -41.55
C GLY A 757 3.68 16.72 -42.33
N LYS A 758 4.88 16.28 -42.75
CA LYS A 758 5.74 17.08 -43.61
C LYS A 758 5.14 17.13 -45.03
N GLU A 759 4.82 18.31 -45.54
CA GLU A 759 4.38 18.46 -46.94
C GLU A 759 5.51 18.09 -47.90
N GLY A 760 5.25 17.10 -48.79
CA GLY A 760 6.07 16.85 -49.97
C GLY A 760 7.46 16.25 -49.73
N VAL A 761 7.53 14.97 -49.38
CA VAL A 761 8.67 14.11 -49.81
C VAL A 761 8.11 13.17 -50.87
N LYS A 762 8.23 13.58 -52.14
CA LYS A 762 8.09 12.67 -53.28
C LYS A 762 9.35 11.85 -53.44
#